data_AF-A0A6F9ADK6-F1
#
_entry.id   AF-A0A6F9ADK6-F1
#
_cell.length_a   1.000
_cell.length_b   1.000
_cell.length_c   1.000
_cell.angle_alpha   90.00
_cell.angle_beta   90.00
_cell.angle_gamma   90.00
#
_symmetry.space_group_name_H-M   'P 1'
#
loop_
_entity.id
_entity.type
_entity.pdbx_description
1 polymer ?
#
loop_
_entity_poly.entity_id
_entity_poly.type
_entity_poly.pdbx_seq_one_letter_code
_entity_poly.pdbx_strand_id
1 'polypeptide(L)'
;EEVQGEIHLGLELLRDAKRIGLRCHFIEARILFNNHSAETSIIKKTRYPHWSETLELELENRELTEGGSVTVEVWDWDMVGKNDFLGKVKRGKLGALRLKVRLVEDLILPSMYYQPLIDLLVESVISPAEVEDSSPLTMLEEVTTVESRQDVAMTLVKIYLGQGLVVPFLDYLSTREVNHTSDPNTLFRSNSLASKAMEQFMKAVGMLYLHEVLKPIINRIFEEKKYIELDPCKIDLNRTRRISFKGAVSEAELRESSVEMLQGYLSSIVESIVGSVAQCPPVMRVAFKQLHKRVEEQFPEPENEDVKYLAISGFFFLRFFAPAILTPKLFHLRDQHADTRTSRTLLLLAKAVQSVGNLGLQLGHGKELWMEPLHPIILCSVASVKDFLDKLIDIDQDSVSEVPQRAVFLPSVTVKEGYLQKHKAEGPQLLSRFAFKKRYFWLSSETLSYAKTLDPWQVRSSIPIQCVCVVERVDENAFQQQHVMQVVTQDNDGQMHTIYIQCKNVNELNQWLSAIRKASIYNERMLPSFHPGAYRSGKWTCCLQANRTSCSRTHSAVTLGDWSDPLDPDAETQTIYKQLLQGRDKLRKQYVEAETTTEEEKRLNSGLLPDGTDSSRQLLKHRQAAAARLLGVVLDLEQAHATFQQREREEASSLILTP
;
A
#
# COMPACT_ATOMS: atom_id res chain seq x y z
N GLU A 1 15.44 46.65 -17.55
CA GLU A 1 15.40 45.36 -18.25
C GLU A 1 16.20 44.38 -17.42
N GLU A 2 15.55 43.43 -16.72
CA GLU A 2 16.25 42.37 -15.99
C GLU A 2 16.69 41.31 -17.00
N VAL A 3 18.00 41.05 -17.09
CA VAL A 3 18.53 39.90 -17.82
C VAL A 3 18.21 38.67 -16.96
N GLN A 4 17.16 37.93 -17.30
CA GLN A 4 16.87 36.63 -16.69
C GLN A 4 17.65 35.54 -17.41
N GLY A 5 18.63 34.96 -16.72
CA GLY A 5 19.35 33.75 -17.13
C GLY A 5 19.25 32.69 -16.03
N GLU A 6 19.19 31.42 -16.43
CA GLU A 6 19.23 30.27 -15.50
C GLU A 6 20.62 29.64 -15.53
N ILE A 7 21.23 29.47 -14.36
CA ILE A 7 22.55 28.84 -14.19
C ILE A 7 22.34 27.41 -13.69
N HIS A 8 22.80 26.43 -14.47
CA HIS A 8 22.70 25.02 -14.15
C HIS A 8 24.02 24.54 -13.55
N LEU A 9 23.99 24.02 -12.32
CA LEU A 9 25.17 23.60 -11.56
C LEU A 9 25.08 22.12 -11.19
N GLY A 10 26.13 21.34 -11.53
CA GLY A 10 26.32 19.97 -11.08
C GLY A 10 27.44 19.89 -10.05
N LEU A 11 27.15 19.45 -8.82
CA LEU A 11 28.14 19.28 -7.74
C LEU A 11 28.35 17.78 -7.47
N GLU A 12 29.59 17.32 -7.54
CA GLU A 12 29.98 15.94 -7.27
C GLU A 12 31.15 15.90 -6.27
N LEU A 13 31.07 15.02 -5.27
CA LEU A 13 32.12 14.84 -4.28
C LEU A 13 32.90 13.57 -4.62
N LEU A 14 34.14 13.71 -5.04
CA LEU A 14 35.00 12.59 -5.41
C LEU A 14 35.81 12.17 -4.19
N ARG A 15 35.69 10.89 -3.82
CA ARG A 15 36.49 10.29 -2.75
C ARG A 15 37.34 9.18 -3.34
N ASP A 16 38.65 9.36 -3.26
CA ASP A 16 39.63 8.31 -3.55
C ASP A 16 40.47 8.02 -2.30
N ALA A 17 41.12 6.86 -2.23
CA ALA A 17 41.83 6.35 -1.04
C ALA A 17 42.95 7.28 -0.50
N LYS A 18 43.32 8.33 -1.26
CA LYS A 18 44.33 9.33 -0.87
C LYS A 18 43.91 10.80 -1.07
N ARG A 19 42.74 11.10 -1.65
CA ARG A 19 42.31 12.50 -1.95
C ARG A 19 40.78 12.66 -1.89
N ILE A 20 40.33 13.82 -1.43
CA ILE A 20 38.93 14.26 -1.57
C ILE A 20 38.91 15.51 -2.44
N GLY A 21 38.23 15.42 -3.58
CA GLY A 21 38.07 16.53 -4.51
C GLY A 21 36.61 16.92 -4.64
N LEU A 22 36.31 18.21 -4.64
CA LEU A 22 34.99 18.71 -5.02
C LEU A 22 35.03 19.01 -6.53
N ARG A 23 34.30 18.24 -7.33
CA ARG A 23 34.17 18.46 -8.77
C ARG A 23 32.87 19.19 -9.04
N CYS A 24 32.97 20.29 -9.76
CA CYS A 24 31.82 21.13 -10.07
C CYS A 24 31.77 21.38 -11.58
N HIS A 25 30.62 21.08 -12.20
CA HIS A 25 30.37 21.40 -13.61
C HIS A 25 29.63 22.74 -13.69
N PHE A 26 30.21 23.71 -14.40
CA PHE A 26 29.69 25.07 -14.52
C PHE A 26 28.99 25.31 -15.84
N ILE A 27 27.95 26.13 -15.75
CA ILE A 27 27.55 27.08 -16.78
C ILE A 27 27.44 28.46 -16.06
N GLU A 28 28.57 29.20 -16.03
CA GLU A 28 28.90 30.47 -15.30
C GLU A 28 28.98 30.44 -13.77
N ALA A 29 30.17 30.64 -13.17
CA ALA A 29 30.36 31.22 -11.83
C ALA A 29 31.79 31.01 -11.27
N ARG A 30 32.14 31.82 -10.27
CA ARG A 30 33.25 31.57 -9.34
C ARG A 30 32.78 30.71 -8.17
N ILE A 31 33.55 29.72 -7.76
CA ILE A 31 33.29 28.92 -6.55
C ILE A 31 34.23 29.35 -5.43
N LEU A 32 33.68 29.44 -4.22
CA LEU A 32 34.45 29.47 -2.98
C LEU A 32 34.00 28.35 -2.03
N PHE A 33 34.95 27.61 -1.49
CA PHE A 33 34.75 26.64 -0.42
C PHE A 33 35.88 26.74 0.61
N ASN A 34 35.55 27.08 1.86
CA ASN A 34 36.50 27.19 2.99
C ASN A 34 37.83 27.90 2.61
N ASN A 35 37.74 29.09 1.99
CA ASN A 35 38.86 29.91 1.47
C ASN A 35 39.59 29.42 0.22
N HIS A 36 39.28 28.24 -0.32
CA HIS A 36 39.72 27.84 -1.65
C HIS A 36 38.78 28.41 -2.71
N SER A 37 39.33 28.99 -3.79
CA SER A 37 38.54 29.53 -4.89
C SER A 37 39.02 29.06 -6.26
N ALA A 38 38.08 28.77 -7.14
CA ALA A 38 38.33 28.51 -8.55
C ALA A 38 37.39 29.37 -9.41
N GLU A 39 37.89 29.83 -10.55
CA GLU A 39 37.20 30.76 -11.45
C GLU A 39 37.11 30.16 -12.86
N THR A 40 35.99 30.36 -13.55
CA THR A 40 35.82 29.99 -14.96
C THR A 40 36.50 31.01 -15.88
N SER A 41 36.71 30.65 -17.16
CA SER A 41 37.15 31.62 -18.16
C SER A 41 36.09 32.70 -18.44
N ILE A 42 36.49 33.87 -18.97
CA ILE A 42 35.57 34.99 -19.27
C ILE A 42 35.06 34.87 -20.71
N ILE A 43 33.75 34.75 -20.91
CA ILE A 43 33.10 34.78 -22.22
C ILE A 43 32.61 36.20 -22.51
N LYS A 44 33.05 36.78 -23.63
CA LYS A 44 32.75 38.16 -24.03
C LYS A 44 31.82 38.19 -25.25
N LYS A 45 31.17 39.34 -25.50
CA LYS A 45 30.38 39.63 -26.72
C LYS A 45 29.14 38.74 -26.92
N THR A 46 28.53 38.23 -25.85
CA THR A 46 27.23 37.54 -25.89
C THR A 46 26.44 37.87 -24.64
N ARG A 47 25.11 37.92 -24.76
CA ARG A 47 24.18 38.05 -23.61
C ARG A 47 23.66 36.68 -23.12
N TYR A 48 24.05 35.59 -23.80
CA TYR A 48 23.75 34.20 -23.45
C TYR A 48 25.04 33.37 -23.46
N PRO A 49 25.96 33.62 -22.52
CA PRO A 49 27.19 32.88 -22.47
C PRO A 49 26.98 31.45 -21.92
N HIS A 50 27.69 30.49 -22.51
CA HIS A 50 27.63 29.07 -22.12
C HIS A 50 29.04 28.58 -21.80
N TRP A 51 29.26 28.16 -20.55
CA TRP A 51 30.50 27.52 -20.12
C TRP A 51 30.30 26.01 -20.13
N SER A 52 31.34 25.28 -20.50
CA SER A 52 31.38 23.81 -20.39
C SER A 52 32.67 23.43 -19.69
N GLU A 53 32.89 24.06 -18.54
CA GLU A 53 34.12 23.95 -17.77
C GLU A 53 33.86 23.18 -16.46
N THR A 54 34.83 22.35 -16.10
CA THR A 54 34.84 21.61 -14.84
C THR A 54 35.90 22.21 -13.95
N LEU A 55 35.50 22.69 -12.76
CA LEU A 55 36.44 23.17 -11.75
C LEU A 55 36.58 22.11 -10.65
N GLU A 56 37.83 21.81 -10.28
CA GLU A 56 38.16 20.87 -9.21
C GLU A 56 38.87 21.62 -8.07
N LEU A 57 38.36 21.45 -6.85
CA LEU A 57 38.98 21.95 -5.62
C LEU A 57 39.47 20.76 -4.81
N GLU A 58 40.78 20.70 -4.54
CA GLU A 58 41.35 19.70 -3.63
C GLU A 58 41.10 20.13 -2.17
N LEU A 59 40.52 19.24 -1.36
CA LEU A 59 40.15 19.51 0.03
C LEU A 59 41.00 18.69 1.00
N GLU A 60 41.46 19.30 2.09
CA GLU A 60 42.16 18.57 3.15
C GLU A 60 41.16 17.81 4.05
N ASN A 61 41.51 16.59 4.48
CA ASN A 61 40.63 15.69 5.25
C ASN A 61 40.05 16.31 6.55
N ARG A 62 40.69 17.35 7.12
CA ARG A 62 40.23 18.01 8.34
C ARG A 62 39.12 19.03 8.08
N GLU A 63 39.05 19.62 6.89
CA GLU A 63 38.14 20.74 6.56
C GLU A 63 36.69 20.32 6.29
N LEU A 64 36.45 19.01 6.13
CA LEU A 64 35.12 18.44 5.92
C LEU A 64 34.36 18.19 7.23
N THR A 65 35.03 18.29 8.38
CA THR A 65 34.42 18.01 9.70
C THR A 65 33.67 19.21 10.28
N GLU A 66 33.98 20.43 9.84
CA GLU A 66 33.29 21.66 10.25
C GLU A 66 32.42 22.22 9.12
N GLY A 67 31.14 21.82 9.08
CA GLY A 67 30.04 22.63 8.52
C GLY A 67 30.26 23.41 7.22
N GLY A 68 31.10 22.93 6.30
CA GLY A 68 31.54 23.69 5.14
C GLY A 68 30.38 24.18 4.27
N SER A 69 30.46 25.43 3.83
CA SER A 69 29.48 26.03 2.91
C SER A 69 30.13 26.32 1.57
N VAL A 70 29.54 25.79 0.49
CA VAL A 70 29.92 26.13 -0.87
C VAL A 70 29.19 27.41 -1.26
N THR A 71 29.92 28.42 -1.71
CA THR A 71 29.35 29.66 -2.25
C THR A 71 29.71 29.76 -3.72
N VAL A 72 28.72 30.06 -4.55
CA VAL A 72 28.85 30.27 -5.98
C VAL A 72 28.46 31.72 -6.27
N GLU A 73 29.36 32.50 -6.87
CA GLU A 73 29.18 33.92 -7.17
C GLU A 73 29.28 34.18 -8.67
N VAL A 74 28.39 35.01 -9.20
CA VAL A 74 28.27 35.35 -10.62
C VAL A 74 28.52 36.83 -10.81
N TRP A 75 29.32 37.18 -11.81
CA TRP A 75 29.80 38.53 -12.07
C TRP A 75 29.68 38.84 -13.57
N ASP A 76 29.11 39.99 -13.92
CA ASP A 76 29.10 40.53 -15.28
C ASP A 76 30.44 41.21 -15.60
N TRP A 77 30.99 40.93 -16.77
CA TRP A 77 32.28 41.46 -17.18
C TRP A 77 32.10 42.76 -17.96
N ASP A 78 32.64 43.86 -17.45
CA ASP A 78 32.66 45.17 -18.12
C ASP A 78 34.04 45.44 -18.76
N MET A 79 34.03 45.99 -19.98
CA MET A 79 35.24 46.32 -20.74
C MET A 79 35.91 47.63 -20.29
N VAL A 80 35.14 48.55 -19.70
CA VAL A 80 35.58 49.93 -19.39
C VAL A 80 35.48 50.23 -17.90
N GLY A 81 34.65 49.49 -17.16
CA GLY A 81 34.40 49.63 -15.72
C GLY A 81 34.99 48.53 -14.83
N LYS A 82 34.43 48.38 -13.62
CA LYS A 82 34.66 47.23 -12.74
C LYS A 82 33.57 46.19 -13.02
N ASN A 83 33.89 44.91 -12.91
CA ASN A 83 32.91 43.83 -13.08
C ASN A 83 31.76 43.99 -12.07
N ASP A 84 30.53 43.86 -12.54
CA ASP A 84 29.32 44.03 -11.73
C ASP A 84 28.89 42.70 -11.13
N PHE A 85 28.64 42.67 -9.82
CA PHE A 85 28.15 41.46 -9.16
C PHE A 85 26.68 41.20 -9.52
N LEU A 86 26.39 40.02 -10.08
CA LEU A 86 25.04 39.64 -10.51
C LEU A 86 24.26 38.84 -9.45
N GLY A 87 24.94 38.01 -8.66
CA GLY A 87 24.28 37.22 -7.63
C GLY A 87 25.14 36.14 -7.00
N LYS A 88 24.67 35.60 -5.86
CA LYS A 88 25.33 34.49 -5.16
C LYS A 88 24.34 33.44 -4.67
N VAL A 89 24.76 32.19 -4.73
CA VAL A 89 24.07 31.05 -4.10
C VAL A 89 25.00 30.43 -3.08
N LYS A 90 24.56 30.37 -1.82
CA LYS A 90 25.28 29.73 -0.73
C LYS A 90 24.56 28.45 -0.31
N ARG A 91 25.22 27.30 -0.39
CA ARG A 91 24.69 26.01 0.06
C ARG A 91 25.49 25.51 1.27
N GLY A 92 24.84 25.46 2.43
CA GLY A 92 25.38 24.85 3.66
C GLY A 92 24.72 23.49 3.93
N LYS A 93 25.48 22.57 4.55
CA LYS A 93 25.13 21.19 4.95
C LYS A 93 24.09 20.51 4.03
N LEU A 94 24.55 19.75 3.04
CA LEU A 94 23.83 18.57 2.56
C LEU A 94 23.57 17.71 3.80
N GLY A 95 22.33 17.70 4.28
CA GLY A 95 21.98 17.17 5.60
C GLY A 95 22.46 15.73 5.84
N ALA A 96 22.71 15.38 7.10
CA ALA A 96 22.96 14.00 7.50
C ALA A 96 21.63 13.30 7.80
N LEU A 97 21.41 12.13 7.20
CA LEU A 97 20.27 11.27 7.51
C LEU A 97 20.65 10.38 8.70
N ARG A 98 20.07 10.66 9.88
CA ARG A 98 20.25 9.81 11.06
C ARG A 98 19.26 8.65 10.96
N LEU A 99 19.77 7.48 10.57
CA LEU A 99 18.98 6.25 10.48
C LEU A 99 18.98 5.53 11.83
N LYS A 100 17.79 5.20 12.33
CA LYS A 100 17.61 4.22 13.42
C LYS A 100 17.08 2.95 12.77
N VAL A 101 17.93 1.94 12.62
CA VAL A 101 17.54 0.64 12.06
C VAL A 101 17.09 -0.26 13.20
N ARG A 102 15.89 -0.84 13.08
CA ARG A 102 15.39 -1.91 13.95
C ARG A 102 15.25 -3.16 13.09
N LEU A 103 16.03 -4.20 13.41
CA LEU A 103 15.82 -5.53 12.86
C LEU A 103 14.84 -6.27 13.76
N VAL A 104 13.78 -6.83 13.18
CA VAL A 104 12.83 -7.72 13.85
C VAL A 104 12.90 -9.04 13.12
N GLU A 105 13.31 -10.09 13.84
CA GLU A 105 13.37 -11.46 13.33
C GLU A 105 12.16 -12.22 13.86
N ASP A 106 11.33 -12.70 12.94
CA ASP A 106 10.08 -13.37 13.25
C ASP A 106 10.13 -14.81 12.78
N LEU A 107 10.08 -15.73 13.73
CA LEU A 107 9.98 -17.16 13.47
C LEU A 107 8.51 -17.47 13.19
N ILE A 108 8.23 -18.05 12.03
CA ILE A 108 6.87 -18.45 11.60
C ILE A 108 6.85 -19.98 11.60
N LEU A 109 5.92 -20.56 12.37
CA LEU A 109 5.74 -22.01 12.45
C LEU A 109 5.00 -22.55 11.21
N PRO A 110 5.06 -23.85 10.93
CA PRO A 110 4.22 -24.47 9.91
C PRO A 110 2.72 -24.32 10.22
N SER A 111 1.88 -24.22 9.19
CA SER A 111 0.44 -23.94 9.30
C SER A 111 -0.34 -24.84 10.26
N MET A 112 0.07 -26.10 10.40
CA MET A 112 -0.57 -27.07 11.31
C MET A 112 -0.60 -26.60 12.77
N TYR A 113 0.37 -25.80 13.21
CA TYR A 113 0.42 -25.27 14.57
C TYR A 113 -0.53 -24.08 14.77
N TYR A 114 -0.78 -23.31 13.70
CA TYR A 114 -1.65 -22.14 13.72
C TYR A 114 -3.13 -22.47 13.51
N GLN A 115 -3.44 -23.65 12.96
CA GLN A 115 -4.81 -24.07 12.66
C GLN A 115 -5.77 -23.97 13.86
N PRO A 116 -5.42 -24.41 15.09
CA PRO A 116 -6.33 -24.28 16.24
C PRO A 116 -6.70 -22.83 16.57
N LEU A 117 -5.78 -21.88 16.35
CA LEU A 117 -6.07 -20.46 16.55
C LEU A 117 -7.01 -19.93 15.47
N ILE A 118 -6.77 -20.30 14.21
CA ILE A 118 -7.66 -19.95 13.09
C ILE A 118 -9.07 -20.51 13.32
N ASP A 119 -9.18 -21.77 13.74
CA ASP A 119 -10.47 -22.43 13.96
C ASP A 119 -11.28 -21.69 15.04
N LEU A 120 -10.66 -21.27 16.15
CA LEU A 120 -11.33 -20.47 17.20
C LEU A 120 -11.81 -19.10 16.69
N LEU A 121 -11.00 -18.43 15.86
CA LEU A 121 -11.38 -17.16 15.27
C LEU A 121 -12.53 -17.35 14.27
N VAL A 122 -12.50 -18.40 13.46
CA VAL A 122 -13.55 -18.72 12.49
C VAL A 122 -14.86 -19.13 13.17
N GLU A 123 -14.80 -19.95 14.22
CA GLU A 123 -15.95 -20.35 15.05
C GLU A 123 -16.71 -19.11 15.56
N SER A 124 -15.96 -18.08 15.99
CA SER A 124 -16.53 -16.82 16.48
C SER A 124 -17.44 -16.10 15.48
N VAL A 125 -17.23 -16.32 14.18
CA VAL A 125 -17.93 -15.64 13.09
C VAL A 125 -19.05 -16.51 12.52
N ILE A 126 -18.80 -17.82 12.34
CA ILE A 126 -19.78 -18.75 11.75
C ILE A 126 -20.87 -19.13 12.75
N SER A 127 -20.52 -19.24 14.03
CA SER A 127 -21.44 -19.57 15.11
C SER A 127 -21.27 -18.56 16.23
N PRO A 128 -21.78 -17.32 16.03
CA PRO A 128 -21.74 -16.31 17.07
C PRO A 128 -22.40 -16.88 18.31
N ALA A 129 -21.71 -16.86 19.45
CA ALA A 129 -22.32 -17.23 20.71
C ALA A 129 -23.56 -16.34 20.93
N GLU A 130 -24.60 -16.86 21.59
CA GLU A 130 -25.81 -16.09 21.95
C GLU A 130 -25.50 -14.80 22.73
N VAL A 131 -24.28 -14.70 23.26
CA VAL A 131 -23.73 -13.52 23.92
C VAL A 131 -22.63 -12.87 23.05
N GLU A 132 -22.93 -11.66 22.57
CA GLU A 132 -22.07 -10.85 21.69
C GLU A 132 -20.65 -10.59 22.22
N ASP A 133 -20.45 -10.57 23.55
CA ASP A 133 -19.19 -10.21 24.22
C ASP A 133 -18.28 -11.38 24.62
N SER A 134 -18.62 -12.62 24.26
CA SER A 134 -17.93 -13.82 24.79
C SER A 134 -16.97 -14.51 23.82
N SER A 135 -16.65 -13.91 22.68
CA SER A 135 -15.86 -14.56 21.63
C SER A 135 -14.34 -14.33 21.73
N PRO A 136 -13.51 -15.24 21.20
CA PRO A 136 -12.09 -15.00 20.98
C PRO A 136 -11.76 -13.67 20.26
N LEU A 137 -12.62 -13.22 19.35
CA LEU A 137 -12.46 -11.93 18.66
C LEU A 137 -12.69 -10.71 19.57
N THR A 138 -13.65 -10.76 20.50
CA THR A 138 -13.86 -9.66 21.46
C THR A 138 -12.68 -9.56 22.42
N MET A 139 -12.17 -10.71 22.89
CA MET A 139 -10.98 -10.77 23.73
C MET A 139 -9.73 -10.24 23.02
N LEU A 140 -9.57 -10.55 21.73
CA LEU A 140 -8.51 -9.98 20.90
C LEU A 140 -8.63 -8.45 20.80
N GLU A 141 -9.83 -7.91 20.58
CA GLU A 141 -10.05 -6.46 20.56
C GLU A 141 -9.72 -5.81 21.91
N GLU A 142 -10.11 -6.43 23.04
CA GLU A 142 -9.84 -5.94 24.40
C GLU A 142 -8.34 -5.81 24.72
N VAL A 143 -7.51 -6.67 24.13
CA VAL A 143 -6.05 -6.62 24.30
C VAL A 143 -5.32 -5.87 23.19
N THR A 144 -6.04 -5.43 22.15
CA THR A 144 -5.46 -4.69 21.04
C THR A 144 -5.26 -3.22 21.40
N THR A 145 -4.00 -2.76 21.33
CA THR A 145 -3.64 -1.37 21.62
C THR A 145 -4.11 -0.43 20.51
N VAL A 146 -4.20 0.87 20.81
CA VAL A 146 -4.57 1.89 19.81
C VAL A 146 -3.57 1.93 18.66
N GLU A 147 -2.28 1.68 18.93
CA GLU A 147 -1.21 1.70 17.93
C GLU A 147 -1.25 0.47 17.02
N SER A 148 -1.51 -0.73 17.58
CA SER A 148 -1.55 -1.98 16.80
C SER A 148 -2.90 -2.28 16.14
N ARG A 149 -3.96 -1.52 16.45
CA ARG A 149 -5.33 -1.81 15.98
C ARG A 149 -5.49 -1.86 14.48
N GLN A 150 -4.82 -0.97 13.75
CA GLN A 150 -4.88 -0.96 12.30
C GLN A 150 -4.22 -2.20 11.70
N ASP A 151 -3.06 -2.59 12.24
CA ASP A 151 -2.30 -3.75 11.79
C ASP A 151 -3.08 -5.04 12.08
N VAL A 152 -3.64 -5.17 13.29
CA VAL A 152 -4.52 -6.29 13.67
C VAL A 152 -5.75 -6.36 12.76
N ALA A 153 -6.38 -5.23 12.46
CA ALA A 153 -7.52 -5.18 11.54
C ALA A 153 -7.14 -5.65 10.13
N MET A 154 -5.98 -5.22 9.62
CA MET A 154 -5.47 -5.64 8.32
C MET A 154 -5.17 -7.14 8.29
N THR A 155 -4.49 -7.65 9.31
CA THR A 155 -4.18 -9.07 9.47
C THR A 155 -5.45 -9.93 9.56
N LEU A 156 -6.46 -9.53 10.33
CA LEU A 156 -7.73 -10.27 10.40
C LEU A 156 -8.45 -10.26 9.04
N VAL A 157 -8.55 -9.11 8.38
CA VAL A 157 -9.14 -9.02 7.03
C VAL A 157 -8.46 -9.98 6.07
N LYS A 158 -7.12 -10.04 6.09
CA LYS A 158 -6.35 -10.99 5.28
C LYS A 158 -6.68 -12.44 5.62
N ILE A 159 -6.69 -12.82 6.91
CA ILE A 159 -7.05 -14.17 7.33
C ILE A 159 -8.44 -14.56 6.80
N TYR A 160 -9.47 -13.73 7.03
CA TYR A 160 -10.83 -14.05 6.59
C TYR A 160 -11.03 -13.95 5.08
N LEU A 161 -10.26 -13.13 4.36
CA LEU A 161 -10.18 -13.19 2.89
C LEU A 161 -9.63 -14.55 2.43
N GLY A 162 -8.55 -15.03 3.05
CA GLY A 162 -7.95 -16.34 2.75
C GLY A 162 -8.89 -17.52 3.07
N GLN A 163 -9.76 -17.39 4.07
CA GLN A 163 -10.77 -18.39 4.40
C GLN A 163 -12.06 -18.28 3.58
N GLY A 164 -12.25 -17.22 2.78
CA GLY A 164 -13.51 -16.96 2.07
C GLY A 164 -14.67 -16.52 2.98
N LEU A 165 -14.36 -16.02 4.18
CA LEU A 165 -15.32 -15.68 5.24
C LEU A 165 -15.29 -14.18 5.59
N VAL A 166 -14.71 -13.33 4.74
CA VAL A 166 -14.54 -11.90 5.01
C VAL A 166 -15.87 -11.16 5.20
N VAL A 167 -16.91 -11.51 4.43
CA VAL A 167 -18.22 -10.86 4.54
C VAL A 167 -18.89 -11.21 5.87
N PRO A 168 -19.03 -12.49 6.26
CA PRO A 168 -19.48 -12.85 7.61
C PRO A 168 -18.68 -12.17 8.73
N PHE A 169 -17.36 -12.08 8.59
CA PHE A 169 -16.50 -11.44 9.58
C PHE A 169 -16.79 -9.93 9.73
N LEU A 170 -16.88 -9.20 8.63
CA LEU A 170 -17.19 -7.78 8.64
C LEU A 170 -18.61 -7.52 9.16
N ASP A 171 -19.55 -8.38 8.82
CA ASP A 171 -20.92 -8.32 9.30
C ASP A 171 -21.00 -8.54 10.82
N TYR A 172 -20.28 -9.52 11.35
CA TYR A 172 -20.15 -9.76 12.80
C TYR A 172 -19.62 -8.53 13.54
N LEU A 173 -18.51 -7.94 13.08
CA LEU A 173 -17.92 -6.75 13.70
C LEU A 173 -18.83 -5.52 13.58
N SER A 174 -19.43 -5.31 12.40
CA SER A 174 -20.29 -4.15 12.15
C SER A 174 -21.57 -4.22 12.99
N THR A 175 -22.15 -5.40 13.13
CA THR A 175 -23.36 -5.61 13.95
C THR A 175 -23.11 -5.27 15.40
N ARG A 176 -21.98 -5.74 15.96
CA ARG A 176 -21.62 -5.40 17.34
C ARG A 176 -21.41 -3.90 17.53
N GLU A 177 -20.72 -3.23 16.61
CA GLU A 177 -20.54 -1.77 16.70
C GLU A 177 -21.86 -1.01 16.56
N VAL A 178 -22.75 -1.44 15.66
CA VAL A 178 -24.09 -0.85 15.48
C VAL A 178 -24.93 -1.03 16.76
N ASN A 179 -24.98 -2.24 17.33
CA ASN A 179 -25.74 -2.54 18.54
C ASN A 179 -25.24 -1.78 19.78
N HIS A 180 -23.93 -1.54 19.87
CA HIS A 180 -23.33 -0.75 20.95
C HIS A 180 -23.45 0.77 20.76
N THR A 181 -23.91 1.23 19.60
CA THR A 181 -24.05 2.66 19.30
C THR A 181 -25.46 3.13 19.64
N SER A 182 -25.57 4.03 20.62
CA SER A 182 -26.86 4.64 21.00
C SER A 182 -27.19 5.91 20.22
N ASP A 183 -26.19 6.74 19.90
CA ASP A 183 -26.37 7.95 19.08
C ASP A 183 -25.93 7.69 17.64
N PRO A 184 -26.85 7.74 16.65
CA PRO A 184 -26.53 7.55 15.24
C PRO A 184 -25.40 8.44 14.73
N ASN A 185 -25.25 9.64 15.29
CA ASN A 185 -24.17 10.55 14.90
C ASN A 185 -22.79 10.04 15.31
N THR A 186 -22.67 9.09 16.24
CA THR A 186 -21.37 8.55 16.68
C THR A 186 -20.96 7.29 15.93
N LEU A 187 -21.85 6.73 15.12
CA LEU A 187 -21.67 5.46 14.41
C LEU A 187 -20.40 5.46 13.54
N PHE A 188 -19.51 4.49 13.77
CA PHE A 188 -18.21 4.34 13.13
C PHE A 188 -17.25 5.54 13.24
N ARG A 189 -17.53 6.56 14.08
CA ARG A 189 -16.60 7.69 14.29
C ARG A 189 -15.46 7.35 15.25
N SER A 190 -15.60 6.28 16.02
CA SER A 190 -14.60 5.80 16.97
C SER A 190 -13.43 5.08 16.26
N ASN A 191 -12.29 4.94 16.95
CA ASN A 191 -11.19 4.11 16.47
C ASN A 191 -11.41 2.63 16.89
N SER A 192 -12.46 2.02 16.36
CA SER A 192 -12.88 0.63 16.64
C SER A 192 -12.20 -0.39 15.73
N LEU A 193 -12.25 -1.68 16.11
CA LEU A 193 -11.82 -2.75 15.22
C LEU A 193 -12.69 -2.83 13.96
N ALA A 194 -14.01 -2.63 14.05
CA ALA A 194 -14.90 -2.76 12.88
C ALA A 194 -14.66 -1.65 11.85
N SER A 195 -14.55 -0.39 12.29
CA SER A 195 -14.23 0.74 11.39
C SER A 195 -12.87 0.56 10.69
N LYS A 196 -11.87 0.05 11.42
CA LYS A 196 -10.54 -0.24 10.85
C LYS A 196 -10.56 -1.45 9.92
N ALA A 197 -11.29 -2.52 10.26
CA ALA A 197 -11.41 -3.70 9.42
C ALA A 197 -12.09 -3.36 8.09
N MET A 198 -13.19 -2.61 8.12
CA MET A 198 -13.88 -2.16 6.89
C MET A 198 -12.96 -1.27 6.02
N GLU A 199 -12.18 -0.37 6.64
CA GLU A 199 -11.18 0.46 5.92
C GLU A 199 -10.11 -0.40 5.22
N GLN A 200 -9.55 -1.39 5.92
CA GLN A 200 -8.53 -2.28 5.36
C GLN A 200 -9.10 -3.22 4.29
N PHE A 201 -10.33 -3.70 4.48
CA PHE A 201 -11.04 -4.50 3.48
C PHE A 201 -11.26 -3.75 2.18
N MET A 202 -11.76 -2.52 2.24
CA MET A 202 -11.93 -1.68 1.03
C MET A 202 -10.58 -1.43 0.33
N LYS A 203 -9.51 -1.22 1.09
CA LYS A 203 -8.16 -1.07 0.51
C LYS A 203 -7.65 -2.36 -0.14
N ALA A 204 -7.91 -3.51 0.47
CA ALA A 204 -7.46 -4.81 -0.04
C ALA A 204 -8.18 -5.21 -1.33
N VAL A 205 -9.51 -5.05 -1.38
CA VAL A 205 -10.34 -5.53 -2.49
C VAL A 205 -10.67 -4.43 -3.51
N GLY A 206 -10.86 -3.20 -3.05
CA GLY A 206 -11.33 -2.08 -3.86
C GLY A 206 -10.24 -1.33 -4.62
N MET A 207 -8.95 -1.65 -4.44
CA MET A 207 -7.87 -0.82 -5.02
C MET A 207 -7.93 -0.71 -6.55
N LEU A 208 -8.27 -1.80 -7.25
CA LEU A 208 -8.43 -1.78 -8.71
C LEU A 208 -9.61 -0.90 -9.13
N TYR A 209 -10.74 -1.07 -8.46
CA TYR A 209 -11.93 -0.24 -8.65
C TYR A 209 -11.63 1.26 -8.43
N LEU A 210 -10.87 1.59 -7.39
CA LEU A 210 -10.41 2.95 -7.12
C LEU A 210 -9.57 3.54 -8.27
N HIS A 211 -8.69 2.73 -8.87
CA HIS A 211 -7.85 3.16 -9.99
C HIS A 211 -8.70 3.43 -11.23
N GLU A 212 -9.62 2.54 -11.56
CA GLU A 212 -10.53 2.75 -12.69
C GLU A 212 -11.35 4.04 -12.53
N VAL A 213 -11.85 4.31 -11.32
CA VAL A 213 -12.72 5.48 -11.05
C VAL A 213 -11.93 6.79 -10.96
N LEU A 214 -10.82 6.84 -10.21
CA LEU A 214 -10.16 8.12 -9.90
C LEU A 214 -8.95 8.43 -10.76
N LYS A 215 -8.20 7.42 -11.23
CA LYS A 215 -6.88 7.63 -11.86
C LYS A 215 -6.93 8.54 -13.10
N PRO A 216 -7.93 8.44 -14.01
CA PRO A 216 -8.00 9.34 -15.16
C PRO A 216 -8.10 10.81 -14.76
N ILE A 217 -8.94 11.11 -13.76
CA ILE A 217 -9.20 12.48 -13.30
C ILE A 217 -8.01 13.01 -12.51
N ILE A 218 -7.40 12.18 -11.66
CA ILE A 218 -6.17 12.54 -10.94
C ILE A 218 -5.03 12.82 -11.91
N ASN A 219 -4.86 12.02 -12.97
CA ASN A 219 -3.84 12.28 -14.00
C ASN A 219 -4.07 13.63 -14.68
N ARG A 220 -5.31 13.94 -15.06
CA ARG A 220 -5.69 15.25 -15.62
C ARG A 220 -5.28 16.40 -14.71
N ILE A 221 -5.54 16.31 -13.40
CA ILE A 221 -5.16 17.36 -12.43
C ILE A 221 -3.63 17.54 -12.34
N PHE A 222 -2.87 16.45 -12.37
CA PHE A 222 -1.40 16.48 -12.34
C PHE A 222 -0.77 17.02 -13.62
N GLU A 223 -1.44 16.86 -14.76
CA GLU A 223 -1.02 17.38 -16.06
C GLU A 223 -1.34 18.87 -16.19
N GLU A 224 -2.56 19.27 -15.82
CA GLU A 224 -3.03 20.64 -15.98
C GLU A 224 -2.37 21.64 -15.01
N LYS A 225 -2.02 21.20 -13.79
CA LYS A 225 -1.34 22.01 -12.74
C LYS A 225 -1.90 23.43 -12.57
N LYS A 226 -3.22 23.58 -12.70
CA LYS A 226 -3.93 24.85 -12.58
C LYS A 226 -3.86 25.36 -11.14
N TYR A 227 -3.74 26.68 -10.98
CA TYR A 227 -3.79 27.32 -9.67
C TYR A 227 -5.25 27.55 -9.28
N ILE A 228 -5.66 26.99 -8.16
CA ILE A 228 -7.03 27.03 -7.65
C ILE A 228 -6.97 27.39 -6.17
N GLU A 229 -7.64 28.48 -5.80
CA GLU A 229 -7.78 28.89 -4.41
C GLU A 229 -9.15 29.54 -4.19
N LEU A 230 -9.83 29.13 -3.12
CA LEU A 230 -11.14 29.64 -2.72
C LEU A 230 -11.07 30.51 -1.46
N ASP A 231 -10.06 30.28 -0.63
CA ASP A 231 -9.85 30.98 0.64
C ASP A 231 -9.19 32.35 0.38
N PRO A 232 -9.90 33.48 0.58
CA PRO A 232 -9.37 34.83 0.30
C PRO A 232 -8.03 35.10 1.00
N CYS A 233 -7.85 34.55 2.21
CA CYS A 233 -6.65 34.74 3.00
C CYS A 233 -5.41 34.02 2.44
N LYS A 234 -5.58 33.12 1.45
CA LYS A 234 -4.52 32.32 0.84
C LYS A 234 -4.27 32.66 -0.63
N ILE A 235 -5.02 33.62 -1.18
CA ILE A 235 -4.83 34.07 -2.57
C ILE A 235 -3.55 34.92 -2.64
N ASP A 236 -2.60 34.48 -3.47
CA ASP A 236 -1.37 35.22 -3.74
C ASP A 236 -1.41 35.86 -5.13
N LEU A 237 -1.84 37.12 -5.17
CA LEU A 237 -1.96 37.91 -6.41
C LEU A 237 -0.61 38.15 -7.11
N ASN A 238 0.52 38.09 -6.38
CA ASN A 238 1.85 38.32 -6.96
C ASN A 238 2.33 37.13 -7.81
N ARG A 239 1.77 35.94 -7.56
CA ARG A 239 2.11 34.71 -8.29
C ARG A 239 1.44 34.65 -9.66
N THR A 240 0.22 35.20 -9.77
CA THR A 240 -0.56 35.26 -11.02
C THR A 240 -0.02 36.32 -12.00
N ARG A 241 0.51 37.43 -11.48
CA ARG A 241 1.09 38.53 -12.30
C ARG A 241 2.32 38.13 -13.12
N ARG A 242 3.04 37.06 -12.73
CA ARG A 242 4.24 36.61 -13.46
C ARG A 242 3.94 35.78 -14.71
N ILE A 243 2.69 35.38 -14.94
CA ILE A 243 2.31 34.41 -15.99
C ILE A 243 1.41 35.04 -17.07
N SER A 244 0.68 36.13 -16.77
CA SER A 244 -0.29 36.73 -17.72
C SER A 244 0.18 38.07 -18.27
N PHE A 245 0.34 38.15 -19.61
CA PHE A 245 0.47 39.41 -20.37
C PHE A 245 -0.87 40.18 -20.49
N LYS A 246 -2.00 39.58 -20.06
CA LYS A 246 -3.32 40.20 -20.00
C LYS A 246 -3.62 40.65 -18.57
N GLY A 247 -3.41 41.93 -18.28
CA GLY A 247 -3.96 42.65 -17.11
C GLY A 247 -3.66 42.08 -15.72
N ALA A 248 -3.82 42.89 -14.68
CA ALA A 248 -3.86 42.36 -13.32
C ALA A 248 -5.23 41.68 -13.12
N VAL A 249 -5.27 40.34 -13.10
CA VAL A 249 -6.50 39.60 -12.80
C VAL A 249 -6.95 39.96 -11.38
N SER A 250 -8.22 40.35 -11.22
CA SER A 250 -8.76 40.71 -9.92
C SER A 250 -8.92 39.46 -9.04
N GLU A 251 -8.94 39.63 -7.71
CA GLU A 251 -9.18 38.52 -6.76
C GLU A 251 -10.52 37.83 -7.04
N ALA A 252 -11.56 38.61 -7.39
CA ALA A 252 -12.88 38.11 -7.70
C ALA A 252 -12.89 37.24 -8.97
N GLU A 253 -12.22 37.68 -10.04
CA GLU A 253 -12.08 36.91 -11.29
C GLU A 253 -11.31 35.60 -11.08
N LEU A 254 -10.25 35.62 -10.26
CA LEU A 254 -9.50 34.40 -9.92
C LEU A 254 -10.35 33.41 -9.13
N ARG A 255 -11.17 33.91 -8.20
CA ARG A 255 -12.06 33.08 -7.39
C ARG A 255 -13.16 32.47 -8.25
N GLU A 256 -13.79 33.25 -9.12
CA GLU A 256 -14.82 32.76 -10.05
C GLU A 256 -14.26 31.67 -10.97
N SER A 257 -13.09 31.89 -11.58
CA SER A 257 -12.41 30.89 -12.40
C SER A 257 -12.02 29.64 -11.58
N SER A 258 -11.58 29.82 -10.32
CA SER A 258 -11.26 28.71 -9.41
C SER A 258 -12.48 27.88 -9.05
N VAL A 259 -13.64 28.52 -8.85
CA VAL A 259 -14.92 27.85 -8.61
C VAL A 259 -15.33 27.04 -9.83
N GLU A 260 -15.33 27.62 -11.03
CA GLU A 260 -15.65 26.88 -12.26
C GLU A 260 -14.75 25.66 -12.46
N MET A 261 -13.44 25.82 -12.26
CA MET A 261 -12.48 24.72 -12.40
C MET A 261 -12.74 23.61 -11.37
N LEU A 262 -12.98 23.97 -10.10
CA LEU A 262 -13.30 22.99 -9.05
C LEU A 262 -14.62 22.29 -9.31
N GLN A 263 -15.65 23.03 -9.73
CA GLN A 263 -16.94 22.45 -10.10
C GLN A 263 -16.76 21.43 -11.24
N GLY A 264 -15.99 21.77 -12.28
CA GLY A 264 -15.71 20.86 -13.38
C GLY A 264 -14.99 19.57 -12.96
N TYR A 265 -13.98 19.66 -12.08
CA TYR A 265 -13.33 18.46 -11.53
C TYR A 265 -14.25 17.67 -10.61
N LEU A 266 -15.01 18.35 -9.74
CA LEU A 266 -15.92 17.71 -8.79
C LEU A 266 -17.04 16.96 -9.52
N SER A 267 -17.66 17.57 -10.55
CA SER A 267 -18.63 16.90 -11.42
C SER A 267 -18.02 15.65 -12.05
N SER A 268 -16.82 15.76 -12.65
CA SER A 268 -16.15 14.59 -13.24
C SER A 268 -15.93 13.47 -12.23
N ILE A 269 -15.56 13.79 -10.98
CA ILE A 269 -15.35 12.81 -9.91
C ILE A 269 -16.68 12.16 -9.50
N VAL A 270 -17.70 12.96 -9.21
CA VAL A 270 -19.01 12.46 -8.76
C VAL A 270 -19.66 11.61 -9.85
N GLU A 271 -19.65 12.06 -11.10
CA GLU A 271 -20.19 11.30 -12.24
C GLU A 271 -19.44 9.98 -12.44
N SER A 272 -18.11 10.00 -12.33
CA SER A 272 -17.31 8.78 -12.43
C SER A 272 -17.59 7.80 -11.28
N ILE A 273 -17.86 8.28 -10.06
CA ILE A 273 -18.22 7.43 -8.92
C ILE A 273 -19.63 6.87 -9.12
N VAL A 274 -20.63 7.72 -9.37
CA VAL A 274 -22.05 7.33 -9.52
C VAL A 274 -22.23 6.37 -10.71
N GLY A 275 -21.48 6.56 -11.79
CA GLY A 275 -21.49 5.69 -12.97
C GLY A 275 -20.74 4.36 -12.82
N SER A 276 -20.16 4.07 -11.66
CA SER A 276 -19.21 2.95 -11.49
C SER A 276 -19.76 1.71 -10.75
N VAL A 277 -21.08 1.61 -10.56
CA VAL A 277 -21.72 0.50 -9.79
C VAL A 277 -21.30 -0.88 -10.32
N ALA A 278 -21.24 -1.06 -11.64
CA ALA A 278 -20.92 -2.34 -12.27
C ALA A 278 -19.45 -2.77 -12.08
N GLN A 279 -18.55 -1.82 -11.86
CA GLN A 279 -17.12 -2.04 -11.66
C GLN A 279 -16.78 -2.30 -10.18
N CYS A 280 -17.71 -2.02 -9.27
CA CYS A 280 -17.52 -2.25 -7.84
C CYS A 280 -17.47 -3.78 -7.55
N PRO A 281 -16.44 -4.27 -6.82
CA PRO A 281 -16.32 -5.70 -6.51
C PRO A 281 -17.57 -6.27 -5.83
N PRO A 282 -18.13 -7.40 -6.29
CA PRO A 282 -19.35 -7.99 -5.72
C PRO A 282 -19.27 -8.23 -4.22
N VAL A 283 -18.14 -8.75 -3.73
CA VAL A 283 -17.90 -8.99 -2.29
C VAL A 283 -18.01 -7.71 -1.46
N MET A 284 -17.61 -6.56 -2.03
CA MET A 284 -17.69 -5.26 -1.37
C MET A 284 -19.15 -4.76 -1.36
N ARG A 285 -19.88 -4.95 -2.46
CA ARG A 285 -21.33 -4.65 -2.56
C ARG A 285 -22.15 -5.44 -1.54
N VAL A 286 -21.87 -6.74 -1.38
CA VAL A 286 -22.56 -7.58 -0.38
C VAL A 286 -22.22 -7.14 1.05
N ALA A 287 -20.96 -6.82 1.36
CA ALA A 287 -20.60 -6.29 2.68
C ALA A 287 -21.38 -5.00 3.02
N PHE A 288 -21.53 -4.10 2.05
CA PHE A 288 -22.33 -2.88 2.23
C PHE A 288 -23.82 -3.13 2.32
N LYS A 289 -24.36 -4.12 1.59
CA LYS A 289 -25.75 -4.55 1.73
C LYS A 289 -26.05 -5.05 3.14
N GLN A 290 -25.14 -5.82 3.74
CA GLN A 290 -25.29 -6.27 5.12
C GLN A 290 -25.21 -5.11 6.11
N LEU A 291 -24.21 -4.23 5.96
CA LEU A 291 -24.09 -3.04 6.81
C LEU A 291 -25.34 -2.16 6.74
N HIS A 292 -25.88 -1.91 5.53
CA HIS A 292 -27.11 -1.16 5.33
C HIS A 292 -28.26 -1.75 6.16
N LYS A 293 -28.46 -3.07 6.01
CA LYS A 293 -29.53 -3.81 6.69
C LYS A 293 -29.41 -3.69 8.21
N ARG A 294 -28.21 -3.90 8.77
CA ARG A 294 -28.01 -3.84 10.24
C ARG A 294 -28.26 -2.45 10.81
N VAL A 295 -27.88 -1.40 10.09
CA VAL A 295 -28.13 -0.01 10.50
C VAL A 295 -29.62 0.33 10.44
N GLU A 296 -30.32 -0.14 9.39
CA GLU A 296 -31.77 0.04 9.25
C GLU A 296 -32.57 -0.71 10.32
N GLU A 297 -32.11 -1.90 10.73
CA GLU A 297 -32.71 -2.68 11.82
C GLU A 297 -32.53 -2.00 13.20
N GLN A 298 -31.37 -1.37 13.44
CA GLN A 298 -31.06 -0.72 14.72
C GLN A 298 -31.69 0.66 14.87
N PHE A 299 -31.82 1.43 13.78
CA PHE A 299 -32.36 2.80 13.79
C PHE A 299 -33.56 2.91 12.83
N PRO A 300 -34.71 2.29 13.16
CA PRO A 300 -35.88 2.25 12.28
C PRO A 300 -36.68 3.57 12.26
N GLU A 301 -36.33 4.55 13.10
CA GLU A 301 -37.07 5.81 13.21
C GLU A 301 -36.93 6.66 11.95
N PRO A 302 -37.99 7.36 11.50
CA PRO A 302 -37.97 8.18 10.30
C PRO A 302 -36.99 9.35 10.38
N GLU A 303 -36.68 9.86 11.59
CA GLU A 303 -35.66 10.88 11.80
C GLU A 303 -34.25 10.37 11.44
N ASN A 304 -34.05 9.05 11.45
CA ASN A 304 -32.79 8.37 11.19
C ASN A 304 -32.71 7.75 9.78
N GLU A 305 -33.63 8.09 8.87
CA GLU A 305 -33.71 7.50 7.52
C GLU A 305 -32.37 7.61 6.75
N ASP A 306 -31.65 8.72 6.93
CA ASP A 306 -30.37 8.97 6.26
C ASP A 306 -29.17 8.24 6.90
N VAL A 307 -29.32 7.66 8.10
CA VAL A 307 -28.21 7.04 8.84
C VAL A 307 -27.67 5.80 8.10
N LYS A 308 -28.54 5.00 7.50
CA LYS A 308 -28.15 3.83 6.69
C LYS A 308 -27.31 4.22 5.47
N TYR A 309 -27.64 5.34 4.83
CA TYR A 309 -26.85 5.92 3.74
C TYR A 309 -25.52 6.50 4.23
N LEU A 310 -25.54 7.21 5.36
CA LEU A 310 -24.34 7.79 5.98
C LEU A 310 -23.34 6.73 6.42
N ALA A 311 -23.79 5.56 6.89
CA ALA A 311 -22.92 4.46 7.27
C ALA A 311 -22.06 3.99 6.09
N ILE A 312 -22.68 3.69 4.95
CA ILE A 312 -21.99 3.27 3.72
C ILE A 312 -21.16 4.41 3.13
N SER A 313 -21.77 5.60 3.01
CA SER A 313 -21.12 6.78 2.45
C SER A 313 -19.90 7.20 3.26
N GLY A 314 -19.96 7.08 4.59
CA GLY A 314 -18.82 7.32 5.48
C GLY A 314 -17.64 6.39 5.20
N PHE A 315 -17.87 5.15 4.77
CA PHE A 315 -16.78 4.27 4.35
C PHE A 315 -16.28 4.62 2.94
N PHE A 316 -17.17 4.71 1.96
CA PHE A 316 -16.80 4.99 0.57
C PHE A 316 -16.19 6.38 0.37
N PHE A 317 -16.91 7.44 0.72
CA PHE A 317 -16.50 8.79 0.41
C PHE A 317 -15.44 9.28 1.40
N LEU A 318 -15.66 9.11 2.69
CA LEU A 318 -14.79 9.70 3.72
C LEU A 318 -13.53 8.87 3.99
N ARG A 319 -13.59 7.53 3.91
CA ARG A 319 -12.46 6.64 4.26
C ARG A 319 -11.77 5.99 3.05
N PHE A 320 -12.37 6.05 1.86
CA PHE A 320 -11.79 5.45 0.66
C PHE A 320 -11.48 6.47 -0.44
N PHE A 321 -12.48 7.14 -1.02
CA PHE A 321 -12.28 8.08 -2.13
C PHE A 321 -11.59 9.39 -1.71
N ALA A 322 -12.07 10.09 -0.68
CA ALA A 322 -11.47 11.37 -0.30
C ALA A 322 -10.00 11.25 0.16
N PRO A 323 -9.60 10.24 0.96
CA PRO A 323 -8.18 10.02 1.27
C PRO A 323 -7.34 9.70 0.02
N ALA A 324 -7.90 8.98 -0.94
CA ALA A 324 -7.23 8.67 -2.21
C ALA A 324 -7.04 9.92 -3.09
N ILE A 325 -8.00 10.84 -3.11
CA ILE A 325 -7.88 12.13 -3.78
C ILE A 325 -6.84 13.00 -3.05
N LEU A 326 -6.90 13.08 -1.73
CA LEU A 326 -6.01 13.91 -0.92
C LEU A 326 -4.54 13.48 -1.04
N THR A 327 -4.30 12.16 -1.03
CA THR A 327 -2.95 11.57 -1.05
C THR A 327 -2.82 10.45 -2.11
N PRO A 328 -2.83 10.78 -3.41
CA PRO A 328 -2.88 9.78 -4.49
C PRO A 328 -1.73 8.77 -4.48
N LYS A 329 -0.55 9.18 -3.97
CA LYS A 329 0.61 8.29 -3.84
C LYS A 329 0.37 7.11 -2.91
N LEU A 330 -0.29 7.34 -1.76
CA LEU A 330 -0.55 6.28 -0.77
C LEU A 330 -1.53 5.22 -1.27
N PHE A 331 -2.31 5.56 -2.30
CA PHE A 331 -3.27 4.66 -2.97
C PHE A 331 -2.76 4.20 -4.34
N HIS A 332 -1.47 4.39 -4.64
CA HIS A 332 -0.83 3.99 -5.90
C HIS A 332 -1.46 4.59 -7.17
N LEU A 333 -2.22 5.68 -7.05
CA LEU A 333 -2.77 6.40 -8.21
C LEU A 333 -1.66 7.18 -8.94
N ARG A 334 -0.57 7.51 -8.24
CA ARG A 334 0.62 8.22 -8.76
C ARG A 334 1.90 7.71 -8.11
N ASP A 335 3.01 7.74 -8.84
CA ASP A 335 4.33 7.32 -8.33
C ASP A 335 5.00 8.37 -7.43
N GLN A 336 4.61 9.64 -7.58
CA GLN A 336 5.22 10.78 -6.90
C GLN A 336 4.18 11.57 -6.10
N HIS A 337 4.64 12.24 -5.04
CA HIS A 337 3.79 13.20 -4.31
C HIS A 337 3.46 14.40 -5.20
N ALA A 338 2.27 14.97 -5.00
CA ALA A 338 1.88 16.21 -5.64
C ALA A 338 2.83 17.36 -5.26
N ASP A 339 3.10 18.27 -6.20
CA ASP A 339 3.71 19.54 -5.86
C ASP A 339 2.74 20.40 -5.02
N THR A 340 3.23 21.48 -4.41
CA THR A 340 2.43 22.31 -3.48
C THR A 340 1.15 22.83 -4.11
N ARG A 341 1.15 23.11 -5.43
CA ARG A 341 -0.02 23.64 -6.14
C ARG A 341 -1.05 22.54 -6.34
N THR A 342 -0.64 21.42 -6.93
CA THR A 342 -1.52 20.27 -7.15
C THR A 342 -2.06 19.73 -5.82
N SER A 343 -1.23 19.68 -4.77
CA SER A 343 -1.65 19.26 -3.43
C SER A 343 -2.77 20.14 -2.87
N ARG A 344 -2.74 21.46 -3.12
CA ARG A 344 -3.81 22.38 -2.71
C ARG A 344 -5.12 22.07 -3.45
N THR A 345 -5.08 21.88 -4.76
CA THR A 345 -6.26 21.50 -5.55
C THR A 345 -6.87 20.19 -5.06
N LEU A 346 -6.04 19.16 -4.84
CA LEU A 346 -6.48 17.86 -4.32
C LEU A 346 -7.11 17.97 -2.93
N LEU A 347 -6.57 18.83 -2.07
CA LEU A 347 -7.16 19.10 -0.74
C LEU A 347 -8.56 19.72 -0.84
N LEU A 348 -8.75 20.70 -1.72
CA LEU A 348 -10.07 21.33 -1.94
C LEU A 348 -11.08 20.32 -2.49
N LEU A 349 -10.66 19.48 -3.45
CA LEU A 349 -11.51 18.42 -4.00
C LEU A 349 -11.84 17.35 -2.97
N ALA A 350 -10.87 16.89 -2.18
CA ALA A 350 -11.10 15.90 -1.13
C ALA A 350 -12.13 16.40 -0.11
N LYS A 351 -12.07 17.69 0.27
CA LYS A 351 -13.08 18.31 1.15
C LYS A 351 -14.46 18.37 0.50
N ALA A 352 -14.55 18.80 -0.76
CA ALA A 352 -15.82 18.83 -1.48
C ALA A 352 -16.45 17.43 -1.58
N VAL A 353 -15.65 16.41 -1.89
CA VAL A 353 -16.08 15.00 -1.95
C VAL A 353 -16.50 14.47 -0.57
N GLN A 354 -15.83 14.90 0.51
CA GLN A 354 -16.27 14.60 1.88
C GLN A 354 -17.63 15.23 2.19
N SER A 355 -17.86 16.48 1.78
CA SER A 355 -19.15 17.16 1.97
C SER A 355 -20.27 16.48 1.18
N VAL A 356 -20.00 16.00 -0.04
CA VAL A 356 -20.92 15.15 -0.82
C VAL A 356 -21.23 13.86 -0.07
N GLY A 357 -20.20 13.18 0.46
CA GLY A 357 -20.37 11.95 1.23
C GLY A 357 -21.17 12.11 2.53
N ASN A 358 -21.09 13.29 3.16
CA ASN A 358 -21.91 13.64 4.33
C ASN A 358 -23.35 14.07 3.96
N LEU A 359 -23.78 13.85 2.72
CA LEU A 359 -25.12 14.14 2.21
C LEU A 359 -25.55 15.60 2.43
N GLY A 360 -24.59 16.54 2.45
CA GLY A 360 -24.87 17.96 2.62
C GLY A 360 -25.22 18.42 4.05
N LEU A 361 -25.24 17.52 5.05
CA LEU A 361 -25.66 17.81 6.43
C LEU A 361 -24.78 18.84 7.17
N GLN A 362 -23.57 19.10 6.67
CA GLN A 362 -22.60 20.03 7.27
C GLN A 362 -22.41 21.33 6.47
N LEU A 363 -23.19 21.55 5.41
CA LEU A 363 -23.05 22.74 4.57
C LEU A 363 -23.45 23.99 5.34
N GLY A 364 -22.58 25.00 5.38
CA GLY A 364 -22.83 26.28 6.07
C GLY A 364 -22.67 26.25 7.60
N HIS A 365 -22.47 25.08 8.22
CA HIS A 365 -22.24 24.94 9.65
C HIS A 365 -20.74 24.70 9.93
N GLY A 366 -19.93 25.75 10.05
CA GLY A 366 -18.52 25.58 10.45
C GLY A 366 -17.57 26.72 10.08
N LYS A 367 -16.26 26.45 10.26
CA LYS A 367 -15.15 27.39 10.03
C LYS A 367 -14.78 27.58 8.54
N GLU A 368 -15.52 26.97 7.62
CA GLU A 368 -15.14 26.84 6.20
C GLU A 368 -16.07 27.59 5.25
N LEU A 369 -16.40 28.84 5.59
CA LEU A 369 -17.28 29.72 4.79
C LEU A 369 -16.83 29.90 3.33
N TRP A 370 -15.53 29.72 3.05
CA TRP A 370 -14.97 29.78 1.70
C TRP A 370 -15.44 28.64 0.78
N MET A 371 -16.10 27.60 1.29
CA MET A 371 -16.72 26.52 0.51
C MET A 371 -18.12 26.85 -0.01
N GLU A 372 -18.73 27.95 0.42
CA GLU A 372 -20.09 28.37 0.05
C GLU A 372 -20.38 28.29 -1.47
N PRO A 373 -19.47 28.74 -2.37
CA PRO A 373 -19.71 28.67 -3.82
C PRO A 373 -19.88 27.25 -4.38
N LEU A 374 -19.46 26.22 -3.62
CA LEU A 374 -19.61 24.81 -4.01
C LEU A 374 -20.87 24.17 -3.43
N HIS A 375 -21.60 24.84 -2.54
CA HIS A 375 -22.82 24.27 -1.93
C HIS A 375 -23.87 23.83 -2.97
N PRO A 376 -24.16 24.61 -4.04
CA PRO A 376 -25.18 24.20 -5.02
C PRO A 376 -24.87 22.88 -5.71
N ILE A 377 -23.63 22.69 -6.18
CA ILE A 377 -23.21 21.45 -6.84
C ILE A 377 -23.18 20.26 -5.87
N ILE A 378 -22.81 20.49 -4.60
CA ILE A 378 -22.81 19.45 -3.57
C ILE A 378 -24.24 18.97 -3.33
N LEU A 379 -25.19 19.89 -3.16
CA LEU A 379 -26.61 19.57 -2.95
C LEU A 379 -27.22 18.85 -4.16
N CYS A 380 -26.92 19.27 -5.39
CA CYS A 380 -27.34 18.57 -6.60
C CYS A 380 -26.80 17.13 -6.65
N SER A 381 -25.58 16.90 -6.14
CA SER A 381 -24.95 15.58 -6.14
C SER A 381 -25.55 14.61 -5.13
N VAL A 382 -26.19 15.09 -4.04
CA VAL A 382 -26.71 14.24 -2.96
C VAL A 382 -27.75 13.23 -3.48
N ALA A 383 -28.67 13.67 -4.34
CA ALA A 383 -29.69 12.78 -4.90
C ALA A 383 -29.07 11.65 -5.75
N SER A 384 -28.08 11.99 -6.60
CA SER A 384 -27.35 11.02 -7.41
C SER A 384 -26.53 10.06 -6.56
N VAL A 385 -26.00 10.50 -5.42
CA VAL A 385 -25.26 9.64 -4.48
C VAL A 385 -26.21 8.67 -3.77
N LYS A 386 -27.40 9.10 -3.33
CA LYS A 386 -28.39 8.18 -2.73
C LYS A 386 -28.80 7.09 -3.72
N ASP A 387 -29.14 7.48 -4.95
CA ASP A 387 -29.47 6.53 -6.03
C ASP A 387 -28.29 5.59 -6.36
N PHE A 388 -27.05 6.08 -6.34
CA PHE A 388 -25.85 5.24 -6.45
C PHE A 388 -25.76 4.22 -5.32
N LEU A 389 -25.99 4.62 -4.06
CA LEU A 389 -25.90 3.74 -2.90
C LEU A 389 -26.98 2.66 -2.94
N ASP A 390 -28.22 3.00 -3.35
CA ASP A 390 -29.31 2.03 -3.53
C ASP A 390 -28.93 0.98 -4.60
N LYS A 391 -28.45 1.42 -5.76
CA LYS A 391 -27.97 0.52 -6.82
C LYS A 391 -26.76 -0.30 -6.39
N LEU A 392 -25.91 0.25 -5.52
CA LEU A 392 -24.74 -0.44 -5.03
C LEU A 392 -25.11 -1.67 -4.20
N ILE A 393 -26.13 -1.56 -3.34
CA ILE A 393 -26.59 -2.64 -2.46
C ILE A 393 -27.59 -3.58 -3.14
N ASP A 394 -28.12 -3.21 -4.30
CA ASP A 394 -28.98 -4.05 -5.13
C ASP A 394 -28.16 -5.15 -5.83
N ILE A 395 -27.90 -6.23 -5.09
CA ILE A 395 -27.17 -7.41 -5.53
C ILE A 395 -27.72 -8.68 -4.87
N ASP A 396 -27.81 -9.78 -5.62
CA ASP A 396 -28.21 -11.08 -5.10
C ASP A 396 -27.12 -11.68 -4.21
N GLN A 397 -27.49 -12.25 -3.05
CA GLN A 397 -26.53 -12.83 -2.10
C GLN A 397 -25.76 -14.02 -2.69
N ASP A 398 -26.33 -14.72 -3.65
CA ASP A 398 -25.73 -15.88 -4.31
C ASP A 398 -24.57 -15.52 -5.27
N SER A 399 -24.42 -14.25 -5.62
CA SER A 399 -23.33 -13.77 -6.50
C SER A 399 -21.92 -13.93 -5.90
N VAL A 400 -21.81 -14.25 -4.61
CA VAL A 400 -20.54 -14.50 -3.90
C VAL A 400 -20.15 -15.99 -3.93
N SER A 401 -21.10 -16.89 -4.20
CA SER A 401 -20.89 -18.35 -4.21
C SER A 401 -20.01 -18.83 -5.37
N GLU A 402 -19.78 -18.00 -6.39
CA GLU A 402 -18.90 -18.29 -7.54
C GLU A 402 -17.47 -17.77 -7.36
N VAL A 403 -17.12 -17.13 -6.25
CA VAL A 403 -15.71 -16.78 -5.97
C VAL A 403 -15.03 -18.06 -5.48
N PRO A 404 -14.04 -18.62 -6.21
CA PRO A 404 -13.34 -19.80 -5.74
C PRO A 404 -12.81 -19.55 -4.33
N GLN A 405 -13.07 -20.51 -3.43
CA GLN A 405 -12.44 -20.53 -2.11
C GLN A 405 -10.93 -20.34 -2.31
N ARG A 406 -10.41 -19.17 -1.91
CA ARG A 406 -9.00 -18.72 -2.02
C ARG A 406 -8.57 -17.97 -3.30
N ALA A 407 -9.48 -17.50 -4.15
CA ALA A 407 -9.10 -16.60 -5.24
C ALA A 407 -9.06 -15.13 -4.76
N VAL A 408 -7.86 -14.56 -4.64
CA VAL A 408 -7.65 -13.11 -4.33
C VAL A 408 -8.11 -12.21 -5.47
N PHE A 409 -8.30 -12.76 -6.67
CA PHE A 409 -8.67 -12.03 -7.88
C PHE A 409 -9.74 -12.77 -8.67
N LEU A 410 -10.70 -12.03 -9.22
CA LEU A 410 -11.67 -12.51 -10.21
C LEU A 410 -10.92 -13.21 -11.38
N PRO A 411 -11.43 -14.34 -11.92
CA PRO A 411 -10.78 -15.17 -12.97
C PRO A 411 -10.22 -14.42 -14.19
N SER A 412 -10.89 -13.32 -14.59
CA SER A 412 -10.63 -12.57 -15.81
C SER A 412 -9.87 -11.26 -15.62
N VAL A 413 -9.48 -10.90 -14.39
CA VAL A 413 -8.81 -9.62 -14.10
C VAL A 413 -7.30 -9.74 -14.28
N THR A 414 -6.70 -8.76 -14.96
CA THR A 414 -5.25 -8.68 -15.13
C THR A 414 -4.60 -8.20 -13.82
N VAL A 415 -3.91 -9.10 -13.12
CA VAL A 415 -3.13 -8.88 -11.90
C VAL A 415 -1.91 -7.99 -12.16
N LYS A 416 -1.23 -8.17 -13.29
CA LYS A 416 -0.09 -7.34 -13.69
C LYS A 416 0.12 -7.36 -15.19
N GLU A 417 0.51 -6.23 -15.75
CA GLU A 417 0.88 -6.12 -17.15
C GLU A 417 2.10 -5.23 -17.39
N GLY A 418 2.73 -5.38 -18.55
CA GLY A 418 3.86 -4.55 -18.95
C GLY A 418 4.78 -5.17 -20.00
N TYR A 419 5.69 -4.35 -20.52
CA TYR A 419 6.71 -4.79 -21.47
C TYR A 419 7.90 -5.45 -20.77
N LEU A 420 8.16 -6.71 -21.13
CA LEU A 420 9.34 -7.46 -20.67
C LEU A 420 10.11 -8.02 -21.87
N GLN A 421 11.35 -8.44 -21.65
CA GLN A 421 12.10 -9.15 -22.69
C GLN A 421 12.08 -10.65 -22.42
N LYS A 422 11.62 -11.43 -23.41
CA LYS A 422 11.41 -12.87 -23.31
C LYS A 422 12.46 -13.64 -24.12
N HIS A 423 13.05 -14.67 -23.54
CA HIS A 423 13.86 -15.67 -24.22
C HIS A 423 13.31 -17.07 -23.89
N LYS A 424 13.10 -17.92 -24.90
CA LYS A 424 12.67 -19.32 -24.69
C LYS A 424 13.92 -20.20 -24.73
N ALA A 425 14.06 -21.15 -23.80
CA ALA A 425 15.07 -22.18 -23.89
C ALA A 425 14.79 -23.04 -25.14
N GLU A 426 15.62 -22.93 -26.17
CA GLU A 426 15.58 -23.78 -27.35
C GLU A 426 16.75 -24.79 -27.30
N GLY A 427 16.59 -25.93 -27.97
CA GLY A 427 17.55 -27.04 -27.98
C GLY A 427 18.93 -26.68 -28.56
N PRO A 428 19.81 -27.66 -28.80
CA PRO A 428 21.22 -27.43 -29.13
C PRO A 428 21.39 -26.84 -30.54
N GLN A 429 21.11 -25.55 -30.71
CA GLN A 429 21.42 -24.78 -31.90
C GLN A 429 22.58 -23.82 -31.62
N LEU A 430 23.56 -23.86 -32.53
CA LEU A 430 24.74 -23.03 -32.53
C LEU A 430 24.36 -21.57 -32.82
N LEU A 431 24.56 -20.73 -31.80
CA LEU A 431 24.83 -19.29 -31.88
C LEU A 431 23.75 -18.37 -32.50
N SER A 432 22.93 -17.81 -31.61
CA SER A 432 22.64 -16.37 -31.60
C SER A 432 22.81 -15.90 -30.16
N ARG A 433 23.59 -14.84 -29.91
CA ARG A 433 23.70 -14.21 -28.58
C ARG A 433 22.28 -14.00 -28.04
N PHE A 434 22.01 -14.41 -26.80
CA PHE A 434 20.68 -14.46 -26.16
C PHE A 434 19.71 -13.41 -26.69
N ALA A 435 18.94 -13.77 -27.71
CA ALA A 435 18.05 -12.84 -28.38
C ALA A 435 16.76 -12.73 -27.56
N PHE A 436 16.81 -11.92 -26.50
CA PHE A 436 15.65 -11.52 -25.74
C PHE A 436 14.74 -10.67 -26.63
N LYS A 437 13.49 -11.11 -26.81
CA LYS A 437 12.51 -10.44 -27.66
C LYS A 437 11.54 -9.68 -26.78
N LYS A 438 11.39 -8.37 -27.00
CA LYS A 438 10.40 -7.54 -26.31
C LYS A 438 8.99 -8.07 -26.55
N ARG A 439 8.23 -8.31 -25.48
CA ARG A 439 6.84 -8.77 -25.51
C ARG A 439 6.06 -8.00 -24.45
N TYR A 440 4.78 -7.80 -24.69
CA TYR A 440 3.87 -7.31 -23.67
C TYR A 440 3.26 -8.51 -22.95
N PHE A 441 3.28 -8.51 -21.62
CA PHE A 441 2.77 -9.57 -20.77
C PHE A 441 1.51 -9.12 -20.04
N TRP A 442 0.58 -10.06 -19.86
CA TRP A 442 -0.60 -9.95 -19.01
C TRP A 442 -0.62 -11.16 -18.09
N LEU A 443 -0.68 -10.93 -16.80
CA LEU A 443 -0.89 -11.95 -15.79
C LEU A 443 -2.31 -11.83 -15.25
N SER A 444 -3.11 -12.89 -15.30
CA SER A 444 -4.34 -13.05 -14.53
C SER A 444 -4.14 -14.11 -13.44
N SER A 445 -5.18 -14.38 -12.64
CA SER A 445 -5.18 -15.52 -11.71
C SER A 445 -5.11 -16.87 -12.44
N GLU A 446 -5.58 -16.95 -13.69
CA GLU A 446 -5.64 -18.19 -14.45
C GLU A 446 -4.52 -18.36 -15.48
N THR A 447 -4.01 -17.26 -16.06
CA THR A 447 -3.05 -17.35 -17.16
C THR A 447 -1.94 -16.29 -17.13
N LEU A 448 -0.75 -16.68 -17.57
CA LEU A 448 0.33 -15.77 -17.97
C LEU A 448 0.36 -15.68 -19.50
N SER A 449 -0.19 -14.60 -20.03
CA SER A 449 -0.31 -14.33 -21.46
C SER A 449 0.73 -13.34 -21.96
N TYR A 450 1.16 -13.47 -23.21
CA TYR A 450 2.05 -12.49 -23.85
C TYR A 450 1.87 -12.39 -25.37
N ALA A 451 2.16 -11.22 -25.93
CA ALA A 451 2.02 -10.90 -27.36
C ALA A 451 3.15 -9.99 -27.87
N LYS A 452 3.27 -9.85 -29.20
CA LYS A 452 4.27 -8.99 -29.85
C LYS A 452 3.86 -7.52 -29.77
N THR A 453 2.58 -7.22 -29.95
CA THR A 453 1.99 -5.87 -29.93
C THR A 453 0.78 -5.81 -28.98
N LEU A 454 0.30 -4.61 -28.67
CA LEU A 454 -0.90 -4.39 -27.84
C LEU A 454 -2.21 -4.57 -28.62
N ASP A 455 -2.15 -5.01 -29.88
CA ASP A 455 -3.31 -5.06 -30.75
C ASP A 455 -4.34 -6.10 -30.25
N PRO A 456 -5.61 -5.73 -30.05
CA PRO A 456 -6.65 -6.62 -29.52
C PRO A 456 -6.88 -7.88 -30.36
N TRP A 457 -6.59 -7.81 -31.66
CA TRP A 457 -6.82 -8.87 -32.64
C TRP A 457 -5.64 -9.84 -32.82
N GLN A 458 -4.52 -9.62 -32.13
CA GLN A 458 -3.35 -10.49 -32.23
C GLN A 458 -3.51 -11.74 -31.34
N VAL A 459 -3.18 -12.91 -31.89
CA VAL A 459 -3.17 -14.18 -31.15
C VAL A 459 -2.18 -14.10 -29.99
N ARG A 460 -2.69 -14.17 -28.76
CA ARG A 460 -1.90 -14.19 -27.53
C ARG A 460 -1.37 -15.60 -27.28
N SER A 461 -0.09 -15.72 -26.94
CA SER A 461 0.42 -16.96 -26.34
C SER A 461 0.03 -16.95 -24.87
N SER A 462 -0.76 -17.92 -24.44
CA SER A 462 -1.24 -18.02 -23.06
C SER A 462 -0.68 -19.27 -22.39
N ILE A 463 -0.19 -19.11 -21.17
CA ILE A 463 0.30 -20.19 -20.31
C ILE A 463 -0.67 -20.30 -19.14
N PRO A 464 -1.41 -21.40 -18.99
CA PRO A 464 -2.21 -21.63 -17.79
C PRO A 464 -1.32 -21.63 -16.54
N ILE A 465 -1.75 -20.94 -15.49
CA ILE A 465 -0.99 -20.84 -14.24
C ILE A 465 -0.79 -22.21 -13.59
N GLN A 466 -1.76 -23.12 -13.74
CA GLN A 466 -1.66 -24.54 -13.36
C GLN A 466 -0.51 -25.30 -14.06
N CYS A 467 0.02 -24.80 -15.17
CA CYS A 467 1.16 -25.39 -15.85
C CYS A 467 2.50 -24.85 -15.34
N VAL A 468 2.52 -23.81 -14.49
CA VAL A 468 3.74 -23.19 -13.98
C VAL A 468 4.30 -24.01 -12.81
N CYS A 469 5.54 -24.47 -12.95
CA CYS A 469 6.20 -25.35 -11.99
C CYS A 469 7.31 -24.67 -11.18
N VAL A 470 7.95 -23.63 -11.74
CA VAL A 470 9.04 -22.88 -11.08
C VAL A 470 8.99 -21.42 -11.52
N VAL A 471 9.17 -20.49 -10.59
CA VAL A 471 9.27 -19.04 -10.84
C VAL A 471 10.39 -18.46 -9.99
N GLU A 472 11.57 -18.28 -10.58
CA GLU A 472 12.79 -18.02 -9.79
C GLU A 472 13.73 -17.01 -10.43
N ARG A 473 14.59 -16.40 -9.60
CA ARG A 473 15.72 -15.62 -10.12
C ARG A 473 16.73 -16.53 -10.80
N VAL A 474 17.40 -15.96 -11.80
CA VAL A 474 18.46 -16.63 -12.56
C VAL A 474 19.79 -16.00 -12.20
N ASP A 475 20.83 -16.82 -12.10
CA ASP A 475 22.18 -16.35 -11.81
C ASP A 475 22.65 -15.35 -12.88
N GLU A 476 23.26 -14.23 -12.46
CA GLU A 476 23.75 -13.19 -13.38
C GLU A 476 24.74 -13.74 -14.42
N ASN A 477 25.52 -14.74 -14.01
CA ASN A 477 26.50 -15.45 -14.84
C ASN A 477 25.85 -16.31 -15.93
N ALA A 478 24.55 -16.62 -15.83
CA ALA A 478 23.87 -17.46 -16.80
C ALA A 478 23.71 -16.74 -18.15
N PHE A 479 23.38 -15.45 -18.17
CA PHE A 479 23.13 -14.69 -19.41
C PHE A 479 24.05 -13.49 -19.61
N GLN A 480 24.92 -13.16 -18.62
CA GLN A 480 25.61 -11.87 -18.57
C GLN A 480 24.63 -10.69 -18.68
N GLN A 481 23.44 -10.87 -18.09
CA GLN A 481 22.35 -9.92 -18.07
C GLN A 481 21.84 -9.88 -16.63
N GLN A 482 21.61 -8.68 -16.11
CA GLN A 482 21.03 -8.51 -14.78
C GLN A 482 19.50 -8.60 -14.85
N HIS A 483 18.92 -8.87 -13.69
CA HIS A 483 17.48 -8.83 -13.44
C HIS A 483 16.65 -9.82 -14.29
N VAL A 484 17.17 -11.05 -14.42
CA VAL A 484 16.52 -12.13 -15.15
C VAL A 484 15.82 -13.10 -14.19
N MET A 485 14.58 -13.46 -14.51
CA MET A 485 13.86 -14.57 -13.90
C MET A 485 13.63 -15.70 -14.90
N GLN A 486 13.33 -16.88 -14.38
CA GLN A 486 12.87 -18.03 -15.14
C GLN A 486 11.47 -18.44 -14.71
N VAL A 487 10.67 -18.84 -15.69
CA VAL A 487 9.37 -19.48 -15.51
C VAL A 487 9.47 -20.84 -16.20
N VAL A 488 9.43 -21.92 -15.41
CA VAL A 488 9.40 -23.30 -15.92
C VAL A 488 7.96 -23.76 -15.95
N THR A 489 7.53 -24.34 -17.07
CA THR A 489 6.16 -24.83 -17.26
C THR A 489 6.18 -26.27 -17.72
N GLN A 490 5.22 -27.07 -17.24
CA GLN A 490 5.00 -28.43 -17.69
C GLN A 490 3.77 -28.50 -18.61
N ASP A 491 3.93 -29.09 -19.79
CA ASP A 491 2.80 -29.38 -20.68
C ASP A 491 2.04 -30.65 -20.27
N ASN A 492 0.94 -30.95 -20.95
CA ASN A 492 0.09 -32.12 -20.65
C ASN A 492 0.80 -33.46 -20.91
N ASP A 493 1.85 -33.45 -21.74
CA ASP A 493 2.68 -34.63 -22.05
C ASP A 493 3.85 -34.79 -21.06
N GLY A 494 3.89 -33.94 -20.02
CA GLY A 494 4.88 -33.99 -18.95
C GLY A 494 6.23 -33.35 -19.30
N GLN A 495 6.38 -32.76 -20.49
CA GLN A 495 7.61 -32.09 -20.92
C GLN A 495 7.75 -30.71 -20.28
N MET A 496 8.98 -30.40 -19.87
CA MET A 496 9.32 -29.14 -19.21
C MET A 496 9.83 -28.11 -20.23
N HIS A 497 9.28 -26.91 -20.16
CA HIS A 497 9.70 -25.77 -20.97
C HIS A 497 10.15 -24.62 -20.06
N THR A 498 11.29 -24.01 -20.36
CA THR A 498 11.79 -22.86 -19.59
C THR A 498 11.73 -21.58 -20.40
N ILE A 499 11.17 -20.53 -19.79
CA ILE A 499 11.13 -19.18 -20.34
C ILE A 499 11.93 -18.28 -19.41
N TYR A 500 12.91 -17.58 -19.97
CA TYR A 500 13.68 -16.55 -19.30
C TYR A 500 13.09 -15.18 -19.60
N ILE A 501 12.91 -14.36 -18.57
CA ILE A 501 12.29 -13.04 -18.66
C ILE A 501 13.20 -12.02 -17.99
N GLN A 502 13.63 -11.02 -18.77
CA GLN A 502 14.46 -9.92 -18.31
C GLN A 502 13.61 -8.69 -18.00
N CYS A 503 13.85 -8.08 -16.83
CA CYS A 503 13.22 -6.85 -16.37
C CYS A 503 14.20 -5.67 -16.45
N LYS A 504 13.70 -4.43 -16.44
CA LYS A 504 14.52 -3.22 -16.53
C LYS A 504 15.37 -2.97 -15.29
N ASN A 505 14.86 -3.33 -14.12
CA ASN A 505 15.51 -3.11 -12.83
C ASN A 505 15.08 -4.17 -11.80
N VAL A 506 15.78 -4.19 -10.65
CA VAL A 506 15.51 -5.11 -9.54
C VAL A 506 14.06 -5.00 -9.03
N ASN A 507 13.49 -3.79 -8.97
CA ASN A 507 12.13 -3.59 -8.47
C ASN A 507 11.09 -4.23 -9.38
N GLU A 508 11.21 -4.03 -10.70
CA GLU A 508 10.31 -4.64 -11.69
C GLU A 508 10.43 -6.17 -11.66
N LEU A 509 11.65 -6.69 -11.56
CA LEU A 509 11.89 -8.13 -11.38
C LEU A 509 11.13 -8.68 -10.15
N ASN A 510 11.28 -8.01 -9.01
CA ASN A 510 10.66 -8.45 -7.76
C ASN A 510 9.14 -8.41 -7.82
N GLN A 511 8.58 -7.36 -8.43
CA GLN A 511 7.14 -7.23 -8.61
C GLN A 511 6.59 -8.35 -9.51
N TRP A 512 7.28 -8.70 -10.60
CA TRP A 512 6.84 -9.78 -11.49
C TRP A 512 7.01 -11.16 -10.87
N LEU A 513 8.12 -11.44 -10.19
CA LEU A 513 8.31 -12.68 -9.43
C LEU A 513 7.19 -12.86 -8.40
N SER A 514 6.92 -11.81 -7.62
CA SER A 514 5.87 -11.82 -6.60
C SER A 514 4.49 -12.06 -7.21
N ALA A 515 4.15 -11.36 -8.31
CA ALA A 515 2.84 -11.49 -8.94
C ALA A 515 2.61 -12.90 -9.50
N ILE A 516 3.59 -13.47 -10.23
CA ILE A 516 3.44 -14.80 -10.83
C ILE A 516 3.40 -15.88 -9.74
N ARG A 517 4.24 -15.80 -8.69
CA ARG A 517 4.20 -16.75 -7.56
C ARG A 517 2.86 -16.77 -6.85
N LYS A 518 2.26 -15.59 -6.64
CA LYS A 518 0.91 -15.49 -6.04
C LYS A 518 -0.14 -16.17 -6.90
N ALA A 519 -0.11 -15.95 -8.21
CA ALA A 519 -1.04 -16.63 -9.11
C ALA A 519 -0.85 -18.16 -9.02
N SER A 520 0.40 -18.64 -8.92
CA SER A 520 0.72 -20.09 -8.88
C SER A 520 0.77 -20.69 -7.48
N ILE A 521 0.36 -20.00 -6.40
CA ILE A 521 0.64 -20.42 -5.02
C ILE A 521 -0.05 -21.74 -4.64
N TYR A 522 -1.24 -22.00 -5.19
CA TYR A 522 -1.99 -23.23 -4.97
C TYR A 522 -1.75 -24.30 -6.05
N ASN A 523 -0.75 -24.09 -6.92
CA ASN A 523 -0.45 -25.07 -7.95
C ASN A 523 0.31 -26.26 -7.37
N GLU A 524 -0.33 -27.44 -7.33
CA GLU A 524 0.28 -28.70 -6.87
C GLU A 524 1.49 -29.14 -7.72
N ARG A 525 1.64 -28.60 -8.93
CA ARG A 525 2.77 -28.91 -9.84
C ARG A 525 4.03 -28.11 -9.55
N MET A 526 4.06 -27.31 -8.49
CA MET A 526 5.25 -26.55 -8.10
C MET A 526 6.37 -27.50 -7.68
N LEU A 527 7.54 -27.37 -8.31
CA LEU A 527 8.70 -28.19 -7.99
C LEU A 527 9.42 -27.64 -6.77
N PRO A 528 9.92 -28.47 -5.84
CA PRO A 528 10.61 -28.03 -4.62
C PRO A 528 12.04 -27.52 -4.88
N SER A 529 12.57 -27.75 -6.08
CA SER A 529 13.94 -27.41 -6.42
C SER A 529 14.12 -27.16 -7.91
N PHE A 530 15.13 -26.37 -8.24
CA PHE A 530 15.39 -25.89 -9.60
C PHE A 530 16.88 -25.64 -9.86
N HIS A 531 17.22 -25.32 -11.11
CA HIS A 531 18.55 -24.86 -11.50
C HIS A 531 18.54 -23.34 -11.70
N PRO A 532 19.36 -22.57 -10.96
CA PRO A 532 19.42 -21.11 -11.14
C PRO A 532 20.19 -20.69 -12.40
N GLY A 533 20.92 -21.61 -13.03
CA GLY A 533 21.64 -21.38 -14.28
C GLY A 533 20.82 -21.75 -15.54
N ALA A 534 21.36 -21.42 -16.70
CA ALA A 534 20.89 -21.92 -17.99
C ALA A 534 21.61 -23.24 -18.38
N TYR A 535 20.89 -24.16 -19.03
CA TYR A 535 21.46 -25.38 -19.60
C TYR A 535 22.07 -25.11 -20.98
N ARG A 536 23.38 -25.33 -21.14
CA ARG A 536 24.12 -25.08 -22.39
C ARG A 536 25.28 -26.06 -22.58
N SER A 537 25.56 -26.41 -23.82
CA SER A 537 26.69 -27.29 -24.17
C SER A 537 26.69 -28.61 -23.39
N GLY A 538 25.50 -29.16 -23.12
CA GLY A 538 25.32 -30.39 -22.35
C GLY A 538 25.56 -30.28 -20.85
N LYS A 539 25.62 -29.06 -20.27
CA LYS A 539 25.85 -28.81 -18.84
C LYS A 539 25.04 -27.62 -18.33
N TRP A 540 24.68 -27.62 -17.06
CA TRP A 540 24.10 -26.45 -16.39
C TRP A 540 25.19 -25.42 -16.03
N THR A 541 24.94 -24.13 -16.27
CA THR A 541 25.89 -23.06 -15.90
C THR A 541 26.07 -22.87 -14.39
N CYS A 542 25.10 -23.30 -13.56
CA CYS A 542 25.18 -23.18 -12.10
C CYS A 542 26.06 -24.26 -11.45
N CYS A 543 25.96 -25.52 -11.87
CA CYS A 543 26.69 -26.65 -11.26
C CYS A 543 27.69 -27.33 -12.17
N LEU A 544 27.74 -26.96 -13.45
CA LEU A 544 28.60 -27.55 -14.49
C LEU A 544 28.36 -29.07 -14.70
N GLN A 545 27.22 -29.59 -14.23
CA GLN A 545 26.82 -30.99 -14.41
C GLN A 545 25.74 -31.11 -15.49
N ALA A 546 25.71 -32.26 -16.16
CA ALA A 546 24.67 -32.59 -17.16
C ALA A 546 23.42 -33.21 -16.50
N ASN A 547 23.62 -34.12 -15.54
CA ASN A 547 22.60 -35.04 -15.04
C ASN A 547 22.13 -34.74 -13.60
N ARG A 548 22.50 -33.59 -13.04
CA ARG A 548 22.04 -33.21 -11.70
C ARG A 548 20.58 -32.76 -11.77
N THR A 549 19.73 -33.31 -10.91
CA THR A 549 18.28 -33.04 -10.89
C THR A 549 17.94 -31.58 -10.54
N SER A 550 18.61 -30.99 -9.55
CA SER A 550 18.45 -29.58 -9.16
C SER A 550 19.61 -29.04 -8.32
N CYS A 551 19.69 -27.72 -8.13
CA CYS A 551 20.76 -27.06 -7.37
C CYS A 551 20.27 -26.17 -6.22
N SER A 552 19.08 -25.57 -6.34
CA SER A 552 18.54 -24.63 -5.36
C SER A 552 17.10 -24.97 -5.00
N ARG A 553 16.64 -24.59 -3.80
CA ARG A 553 15.24 -24.75 -3.37
C ARG A 553 14.38 -23.63 -3.95
N THR A 554 13.17 -23.95 -4.40
CA THR A 554 12.19 -22.94 -4.80
C THR A 554 11.64 -22.18 -3.60
N HIS A 555 11.28 -20.92 -3.81
CA HIS A 555 10.73 -20.03 -2.81
C HIS A 555 9.25 -19.77 -3.11
N SER A 556 8.40 -19.99 -2.11
CA SER A 556 6.97 -19.62 -2.17
C SER A 556 6.76 -18.10 -2.17
N ALA A 557 7.65 -17.34 -1.53
CA ALA A 557 7.53 -15.89 -1.35
C ALA A 557 8.78 -15.12 -1.82
N VAL A 558 8.60 -13.85 -2.20
CA VAL A 558 9.71 -12.89 -2.41
C VAL A 558 9.77 -12.01 -1.16
N THR A 559 10.80 -12.17 -0.33
CA THR A 559 11.09 -11.23 0.77
C THR A 559 11.94 -10.08 0.25
N LEU A 560 11.33 -8.91 0.06
CA LEU A 560 12.01 -7.63 -0.05
C LEU A 560 11.16 -6.56 0.65
N GLY A 561 11.85 -5.68 1.37
CA GLY A 561 11.29 -4.66 2.26
C GLY A 561 10.07 -3.91 1.74
N ASP A 562 9.24 -3.54 2.72
CA ASP A 562 7.92 -2.90 2.66
C ASP A 562 6.81 -3.67 1.91
N TRP A 563 7.11 -4.84 1.34
CA TRP A 563 6.13 -5.73 0.73
C TRP A 563 6.17 -7.11 1.39
N SER A 564 5.29 -7.33 2.36
CA SER A 564 4.88 -8.66 2.80
C SER A 564 3.89 -9.25 1.79
N ASP A 565 3.85 -10.58 1.68
CA ASP A 565 2.83 -11.29 0.93
C ASP A 565 1.43 -10.76 1.34
N PRO A 566 0.54 -10.38 0.40
CA PRO A 566 -0.79 -9.91 0.75
C PRO A 566 -1.60 -10.95 1.53
N LEU A 567 -1.29 -12.25 1.46
CA LEU A 567 -1.98 -13.31 2.22
C LEU A 567 -1.03 -14.49 2.55
N ASP A 568 -0.06 -14.28 3.42
CA ASP A 568 0.64 -15.42 4.07
C ASP A 568 -0.14 -15.79 5.35
N PRO A 569 -0.99 -16.83 5.32
CA PRO A 569 -1.85 -17.14 6.46
C PRO A 569 -1.05 -17.43 7.73
N ASP A 570 0.17 -17.97 7.62
CA ASP A 570 1.00 -18.32 8.77
C ASP A 570 1.66 -17.07 9.36
N ALA A 571 2.16 -16.16 8.51
CA ALA A 571 2.69 -14.88 8.97
C ALA A 571 1.61 -13.99 9.61
N GLU A 572 0.42 -13.99 9.01
CA GLU A 572 -0.72 -13.24 9.55
C GLU A 572 -1.19 -13.85 10.88
N THR A 573 -1.29 -15.18 10.98
CA THR A 573 -1.66 -15.83 12.24
C THR A 573 -0.60 -15.64 13.31
N GLN A 574 0.69 -15.63 12.95
CA GLN A 574 1.79 -15.31 13.85
C GLN A 574 1.67 -13.89 14.42
N THR A 575 1.19 -12.94 13.61
CA THR A 575 0.94 -11.55 14.06
C THR A 575 -0.19 -11.51 15.10
N ILE A 576 -1.29 -12.23 14.87
CA ILE A 576 -2.39 -12.34 15.85
C ILE A 576 -1.92 -13.03 17.13
N TYR A 577 -1.18 -14.13 17.02
CA TYR A 577 -0.61 -14.84 18.15
C TYR A 577 0.26 -13.91 19.01
N LYS A 578 1.14 -13.10 18.41
CA LYS A 578 1.96 -12.13 19.15
C LYS A 578 1.13 -11.10 19.89
N GLN A 579 0.06 -10.59 19.28
CA GLN A 579 -0.84 -9.65 19.94
C GLN A 579 -1.52 -10.30 21.15
N LEU A 580 -1.98 -11.55 21.01
CA LEU A 580 -2.57 -12.32 22.11
C LEU A 580 -1.56 -12.63 23.21
N LEU A 581 -0.32 -12.97 22.85
CA LEU A 581 0.75 -13.25 23.80
C LEU A 581 1.07 -12.01 24.65
N GLN A 582 1.14 -10.83 24.05
CA GLN A 582 1.31 -9.56 24.77
C GLN A 582 0.13 -9.25 25.70
N GLY A 583 -1.09 -9.63 25.30
CA GLY A 583 -2.32 -9.44 26.06
C GLY A 583 -2.65 -10.54 27.08
N ARG A 584 -1.89 -11.65 27.08
CA ARG A 584 -2.23 -12.89 27.80
C ARG A 584 -2.48 -12.67 29.28
N ASP A 585 -1.59 -11.94 29.95
CA ASP A 585 -1.68 -11.74 31.40
C ASP A 585 -2.88 -10.85 31.78
N LYS A 586 -3.28 -9.94 30.89
CA LYS A 586 -4.51 -9.14 31.05
C LYS A 586 -5.75 -10.04 30.97
N LEU A 587 -5.82 -10.92 29.96
CA LEU A 587 -6.93 -11.86 29.79
C LEU A 587 -7.01 -12.85 30.97
N ARG A 588 -5.87 -13.37 31.43
CA ARG A 588 -5.81 -14.28 32.58
C ARG A 588 -6.36 -13.60 33.84
N LYS A 589 -5.91 -12.39 34.16
CA LYS A 589 -6.40 -11.63 35.33
C LYS A 589 -7.90 -11.36 35.27
N GLN A 590 -8.40 -10.96 34.10
CA GLN A 590 -9.77 -10.53 33.92
C GLN A 590 -10.77 -11.69 33.92
N TYR A 591 -10.42 -12.83 33.34
CA TYR A 591 -11.36 -13.94 33.14
C TYR A 591 -11.05 -15.18 33.99
N VAL A 592 -9.79 -15.46 34.30
CA VAL A 592 -9.42 -16.70 35.01
C VAL A 592 -9.19 -16.46 36.49
N GLU A 593 -8.46 -15.41 36.86
CA GLU A 593 -8.11 -15.16 38.28
C GLU A 593 -9.26 -14.52 39.08
N ALA A 594 -10.27 -13.95 38.41
CA ALA A 594 -11.45 -13.35 39.03
C ALA A 594 -12.33 -14.34 39.83
N GLU A 595 -12.10 -15.65 39.68
CA GLU A 595 -12.70 -16.70 40.54
C GLU A 595 -12.19 -16.64 41.98
N THR A 596 -10.89 -16.34 42.18
CA THR A 596 -10.25 -16.49 43.50
C THR A 596 -10.75 -15.47 44.51
N THR A 597 -10.96 -14.23 44.09
CA THR A 597 -11.47 -13.16 44.98
C THR A 597 -12.96 -13.29 45.26
N THR A 598 -13.77 -13.73 44.28
CA THR A 598 -15.22 -13.82 44.47
C THR A 598 -15.68 -15.09 45.19
N GLU A 599 -14.92 -16.19 45.19
CA GLU A 599 -15.24 -17.37 46.02
C GLU A 599 -14.87 -17.19 47.49
N GLU A 600 -13.76 -16.51 47.82
CA GLU A 600 -13.39 -16.20 49.20
C GLU A 600 -14.36 -15.19 49.85
N GLU A 601 -14.80 -14.16 49.11
CA GLU A 601 -15.80 -13.20 49.61
C GLU A 601 -17.22 -13.78 49.73
N LYS A 602 -17.61 -14.71 48.85
CA LYS A 602 -18.92 -15.38 48.91
C LYS A 602 -19.03 -16.41 50.03
N ARG A 603 -17.93 -17.02 50.47
CA ARG A 603 -17.92 -17.88 51.67
C ARG A 603 -18.20 -17.11 52.96
N LEU A 604 -17.97 -15.79 52.99
CA LEU A 604 -18.31 -14.95 54.14
C LEU A 604 -19.74 -14.39 54.11
N ASN A 605 -20.39 -14.30 52.96
CA ASN A 605 -21.70 -13.67 52.81
C ASN A 605 -22.75 -14.62 52.20
N SER A 606 -23.09 -15.70 52.92
CA SER A 606 -24.26 -16.52 52.61
C SER A 606 -25.52 -15.86 53.19
N GLY A 607 -26.13 -14.94 52.44
CA GLY A 607 -27.40 -14.33 52.80
C GLY A 607 -28.06 -13.62 51.62
N LEU A 608 -29.08 -14.28 51.06
CA LEU A 608 -30.19 -13.73 50.24
C LEU A 608 -29.82 -12.73 49.12
N LEU A 609 -29.78 -13.20 47.86
CA LEU A 609 -29.86 -12.34 46.68
C LEU A 609 -30.84 -12.92 45.63
N PRO A 610 -31.48 -12.06 44.80
CA PRO A 610 -32.71 -12.36 44.07
C PRO A 610 -32.48 -12.93 42.66
N ASP A 611 -33.57 -13.44 42.08
CA ASP A 611 -33.79 -14.21 40.84
C ASP A 611 -33.15 -13.70 39.51
N GLY A 612 -32.39 -12.59 39.53
CA GLY A 612 -31.66 -12.06 38.36
C GLY A 612 -30.21 -12.54 38.21
N THR A 613 -29.71 -13.34 39.17
CA THR A 613 -28.29 -13.71 39.26
C THR A 613 -27.84 -14.86 38.35
N ASP A 614 -28.77 -15.70 37.87
CA ASP A 614 -28.41 -16.91 37.09
C ASP A 614 -27.97 -16.59 35.66
N SER A 615 -28.65 -15.66 34.97
CA SER A 615 -28.25 -15.22 33.62
C SER A 615 -26.87 -14.56 33.61
N SER A 616 -26.58 -13.69 34.58
CA SER A 616 -25.25 -13.04 34.73
C SER A 616 -24.15 -14.04 35.12
N ARG A 617 -24.45 -15.05 35.94
CA ARG A 617 -23.49 -16.13 36.25
C ARG A 617 -23.20 -17.02 35.05
N GLN A 618 -24.23 -17.36 34.28
CA GLN A 618 -24.08 -18.18 33.09
C GLN A 618 -23.27 -17.44 32.03
N LEU A 619 -23.52 -16.14 31.84
CA LEU A 619 -22.74 -15.24 31.00
C LEU A 619 -21.25 -15.23 31.38
N LEU A 620 -20.94 -15.06 32.66
CA LEU A 620 -19.56 -15.06 33.14
C LEU A 620 -18.88 -16.40 32.83
N LYS A 621 -19.54 -17.54 33.11
CA LYS A 621 -19.01 -18.88 32.81
C LYS A 621 -18.71 -19.09 31.32
N HIS A 622 -19.54 -18.56 30.41
CA HIS A 622 -19.29 -18.65 28.96
C HIS A 622 -18.05 -17.84 28.56
N ARG A 623 -17.91 -16.60 29.06
CA ARG A 623 -16.71 -15.77 28.83
C ARG A 623 -15.46 -16.44 29.37
N GLN A 624 -15.54 -17.07 30.54
CA GLN A 624 -14.42 -17.80 31.16
C GLN A 624 -14.01 -19.03 30.34
N ALA A 625 -14.98 -19.82 29.88
CA ALA A 625 -14.70 -20.99 29.04
C ALA A 625 -14.04 -20.59 27.72
N ALA A 626 -14.55 -19.55 27.05
CA ALA A 626 -13.93 -19.03 25.83
C ALA A 626 -12.51 -18.50 26.07
N ALA A 627 -12.28 -17.78 27.17
CA ALA A 627 -10.96 -17.29 27.55
C ALA A 627 -9.98 -18.43 27.85
N ALA A 628 -10.44 -19.48 28.54
CA ALA A 628 -9.63 -20.66 28.82
C ALA A 628 -9.22 -21.40 27.53
N ARG A 629 -10.14 -21.57 26.57
CA ARG A 629 -9.82 -22.16 25.24
C ARG A 629 -8.77 -21.33 24.50
N LEU A 630 -8.96 -20.01 24.44
CA LEU A 630 -8.03 -19.10 23.75
C LEU A 630 -6.64 -19.11 24.41
N LEU A 631 -6.58 -19.03 25.74
CA LEU A 631 -5.31 -19.08 26.48
C LEU A 631 -4.61 -20.44 26.33
N GLY A 632 -5.36 -21.54 26.25
CA GLY A 632 -4.82 -22.87 25.96
C GLY A 632 -4.08 -22.91 24.62
N VAL A 633 -4.71 -22.44 23.54
CA VAL A 633 -4.08 -22.39 22.21
C VAL A 633 -2.85 -21.48 22.18
N VAL A 634 -2.90 -20.34 22.89
CA VAL A 634 -1.72 -19.45 23.01
C VAL A 634 -0.56 -20.16 23.72
N LEU A 635 -0.84 -20.94 24.76
CA LEU A 635 0.19 -21.73 25.46
C LEU A 635 0.79 -22.83 24.59
N ASP A 636 -0.04 -23.54 23.81
CA ASP A 636 0.43 -24.59 22.89
C ASP A 636 1.36 -24.00 21.81
N LEU A 637 1.01 -22.83 21.26
CA LEU A 637 1.85 -22.09 20.32
C LEU A 637 3.16 -21.62 20.96
N GLU A 638 3.13 -21.14 22.21
CA GLU A 638 4.32 -20.73 22.95
C GLU A 638 5.28 -21.92 23.16
N GLN A 639 4.75 -23.08 23.52
CA GLN A 639 5.53 -24.32 23.66
C GLN A 639 6.11 -24.79 22.32
N ALA A 640 5.34 -24.71 21.23
CA ALA A 640 5.82 -25.04 19.90
C ALA A 640 6.99 -24.12 19.48
N HIS A 641 6.83 -22.80 19.64
CA HIS A 641 7.91 -21.82 19.39
C HIS A 641 9.16 -22.12 20.20
N ALA A 642 9.02 -22.38 21.50
CA ALA A 642 10.15 -22.73 22.37
C ALA A 642 10.88 -23.99 21.89
N THR A 643 10.13 -25.01 21.45
CA THR A 643 10.69 -26.27 20.93
C THR A 643 11.49 -26.06 19.65
N PHE A 644 10.99 -25.27 18.70
CA PHE A 644 11.71 -24.95 17.47
C PHE A 644 12.98 -24.12 17.74
N GLN A 645 12.90 -23.12 18.62
CA GLN A 645 14.06 -22.33 19.03
C GLN A 645 15.13 -23.15 19.75
N GLN A 646 14.74 -24.20 20.48
CA GLN A 646 15.70 -25.11 21.10
C GLN A 646 16.39 -25.98 20.04
N ARG A 647 15.63 -26.55 19.10
CA ARG A 647 16.18 -27.35 17.99
C ARG A 647 17.18 -26.56 17.15
N GLU A 648 16.87 -25.32 16.79
CA GLU A 648 17.81 -24.47 16.05
C GLU A 648 19.11 -24.20 16.82
N ARG A 649 19.02 -24.00 18.15
CA ARG A 649 20.21 -23.85 19.00
C ARG A 649 21.06 -25.12 19.06
N GLU A 650 20.41 -26.28 19.11
CA GLU A 650 21.07 -27.59 19.08
C GLU A 650 21.71 -27.86 17.71
N GLU A 651 21.04 -27.54 16.60
CA GLU A 651 21.59 -27.67 15.24
C GLU A 651 22.74 -26.68 15.00
N ALA A 652 22.61 -25.42 15.42
CA ALA A 652 23.68 -24.42 15.30
C ALA A 652 24.92 -24.79 16.11
N SER A 653 24.75 -25.35 17.31
CA SER A 653 25.87 -25.84 18.12
C SER A 653 26.50 -27.11 17.53
N SER A 654 25.72 -27.96 16.86
CA SER A 654 26.23 -29.14 16.15
C SER A 654 27.12 -28.78 14.94
N LEU A 655 26.79 -27.69 14.24
CA LEU A 655 27.56 -27.17 13.09
C LEU A 655 28.88 -26.50 13.48
N ILE A 656 28.99 -26.01 14.73
CA ILE A 656 30.23 -25.43 15.27
C ILE A 656 31.18 -26.52 15.79
N LEU A 657 30.69 -27.75 16.00
CA LEU A 657 31.44 -28.87 16.57
C LEU A 657 31.93 -29.90 15.54
N THR A 658 31.73 -29.68 14.24
CA THR A 658 32.38 -30.47 13.19
C THR A 658 33.65 -29.78 12.69
N PRO A 659 34.86 -30.28 13.03
CA PRO A 659 36.13 -29.72 12.56
C PRO A 659 36.39 -29.93 11.07
#